data_AF-X6P6P7-F1
#
_entry.id   AF-X6P6P7-F1
#
_cell.length_a   1.000
_cell.length_b   1.000
_cell.length_c   1.000
_cell.angle_alpha   90.00
_cell.angle_beta   90.00
_cell.angle_gamma   90.00
#
_symmetry.space_group_name_H-M   'P 1'
#
loop_
_entity.id
_entity.type
_entity.pdbx_description
1 polymer ?
#
loop_
_entity_poly.entity_id
_entity_poly.type
_entity_poly.pdbx_seq_one_letter_code
_entity_poly.pdbx_strand_id
1 'polypeptide(L)'
;MLKIQKHKFTATTTFDGFIKEFGNQLEKTTISQAWRNHNQIFGDTLTKLRKVYAIFNLNELKEENEIKILRETRLHILWNILKYPKHIKYRQIHKQALYNHLFSKCHQLGVNFEQVFISVKIFLQEHGFKKGCDDNWYYQYDHIQLSHLWNCYETAINQQTIYKTRYWVRQKRVCMLSNGKWKNYKILFDYEHRTIMLLDEKKLKIKSLQVGNPNKSSLEFNVSIQLYNHIDIKETRAKWPCLILNHTWHFRTSEAEFRDDLSNCISVNESKNIQMSFSVINYQLSIIDCTMQFFSIHLFNWSIEFNSFHVIWKSFDNIIHKEPLNPYSITFKQGIQYVKDKLQMRDHFIDGRDELILLECKFDKWKPALSKMNNSDVLLHDTYKHLPHYPIIQVHWEILYAFMVPYKRTIDIQRNNLPKKIDLGIEFIPSNEKSTFNPLLYECDLYKLKIIQDKVHLKLTRDNLLQKLLHEVIKNDHLRDLITFQYTNKKEKKQFCDNIKQQMNYNEKKPNELILNDKILTILNELKILYHDDIHKQMGYPLQLYEMCAILLYCGKSCNVQFSYDQIKFRHHKWPYLDGHLINAINILHVHERREESEMELYCGLKKVRLENIEKEIKSGFFISHVSTSDDIEVAQTYRGDQGCILHFHPSMRRALHIPSCDVSWISPFKHEREILFARSMIYPDQDEKTHKEQFAWNAKVESEDEYTQMILLTWVKYDQYIQQTMQISAMWNHKLDANLIFAILDQTYNRIEQTIELLSDFEEWKMQSNNKKNYEEKKNEFIKRRCCNHHINLFSIFIAERGYSQYKPIEYATLITVCNSVPFVEKDKYNK
;
A
#
# COMPACT_ATOMS: atom_id res chain seq x y z
N MET A 1 -9.07 -33.71 29.77
CA MET A 1 -8.06 -33.06 30.64
C MET A 1 -6.69 -33.09 29.95
N LEU A 2 -6.41 -32.11 29.09
CA LEU A 2 -5.10 -31.91 28.48
C LEU A 2 -4.66 -30.48 28.78
N LYS A 3 -3.62 -30.35 29.62
CA LYS A 3 -3.00 -29.08 30.01
C LYS A 3 -2.40 -28.42 28.77
N ILE A 4 -3.02 -27.35 28.31
CA ILE A 4 -2.44 -26.41 27.35
C ILE A 4 -1.25 -25.74 28.05
N GLN A 5 -0.04 -26.11 27.65
CA GLN A 5 1.17 -25.35 27.95
C GLN A 5 1.05 -23.97 27.32
N LYS A 6 0.80 -22.95 28.15
CA LYS A 6 1.03 -21.54 27.81
C LYS A 6 2.53 -21.36 27.53
N HIS A 7 2.94 -21.52 26.28
CA HIS A 7 4.23 -20.99 25.86
C HIS A 7 4.17 -19.45 25.89
N LYS A 8 4.81 -18.87 26.91
CA LYS A 8 5.27 -17.48 26.89
C LYS A 8 6.32 -17.36 25.77
N PHE A 9 5.90 -17.06 24.56
CA PHE A 9 6.80 -16.60 23.51
C PHE A 9 7.06 -15.09 23.68
N THR A 10 8.32 -14.73 23.48
CA THR A 10 8.98 -13.43 23.68
C THR A 10 8.17 -12.22 23.18
N ALA A 11 7.66 -11.43 24.13
CA ALA A 11 7.00 -10.14 23.91
C ALA A 11 7.96 -8.97 23.57
N THR A 12 9.24 -9.26 23.27
CA THR A 12 10.33 -8.27 23.16
C THR A 12 10.52 -7.68 21.76
N THR A 13 9.75 -8.06 20.74
CA THR A 13 9.95 -7.51 19.36
C THR A 13 8.81 -6.63 18.84
N THR A 14 7.67 -6.53 19.54
CA THR A 14 6.52 -5.70 19.12
C THR A 14 6.31 -4.49 20.01
N PHE A 15 6.36 -4.66 21.33
CA PHE A 15 6.22 -3.56 22.28
C PHE A 15 7.42 -2.60 22.21
N ASP A 16 8.64 -3.11 22.14
CA ASP A 16 9.85 -2.29 21.98
C ASP A 16 9.85 -1.51 20.65
N GLY A 17 9.19 -2.05 19.62
CA GLY A 17 8.92 -1.36 18.36
C GLY A 17 8.05 -0.12 18.59
N PHE A 18 6.94 -0.26 19.34
CA PHE A 18 6.10 0.88 19.71
C PHE A 18 6.80 1.88 20.65
N ILE A 19 7.62 1.41 21.58
CA ILE A 19 8.41 2.32 22.43
C ILE A 19 9.44 3.09 21.59
N LYS A 20 10.03 2.44 20.60
CA LYS A 20 10.93 3.13 19.67
C LYS A 20 10.19 4.11 18.76
N GLU A 21 8.98 3.76 18.32
CA GLU A 21 8.17 4.57 17.39
C GLU A 21 7.46 5.75 18.09
N PHE A 22 6.86 5.51 19.25
CA PHE A 22 6.00 6.43 19.99
C PHE A 22 6.55 6.85 21.35
N GLY A 23 7.59 6.21 21.89
CA GLY A 23 8.04 6.44 23.27
C GLY A 23 8.67 7.81 23.52
N ASN A 24 8.99 8.55 22.46
CA ASN A 24 9.41 9.96 22.56
C ASN A 24 8.22 10.92 22.59
N GLN A 25 7.00 10.45 22.26
CA GLN A 25 5.81 11.27 22.07
C GLN A 25 4.64 10.89 22.98
N LEU A 26 4.55 9.62 23.36
CA LEU A 26 3.51 9.08 24.22
C LEU A 26 4.17 8.42 25.44
N GLU A 27 3.55 8.59 26.61
CA GLU A 27 4.02 7.90 27.81
C GLU A 27 4.01 6.38 27.60
N LYS A 28 5.02 5.71 28.15
CA LYS A 28 5.16 4.26 28.10
C LYS A 28 3.93 3.53 28.68
N THR A 29 3.25 4.14 29.64
CA THR A 29 1.97 3.70 30.23
C THR A 29 0.86 3.68 29.19
N THR A 30 0.67 4.77 28.43
CA THR A 30 -0.30 4.88 27.33
C THR A 30 -0.03 3.85 26.24
N ILE A 31 1.24 3.68 25.85
CA ILE A 31 1.64 2.66 24.86
C ILE A 31 1.34 1.25 25.37
N SER A 32 1.68 0.97 26.62
CA SER A 32 1.41 -0.32 27.29
C SER A 32 -0.09 -0.61 27.41
N GLN A 33 -0.89 0.39 27.77
CA GLN A 33 -2.33 0.23 27.90
C GLN A 33 -2.99 -0.01 26.53
N ALA A 34 -2.58 0.73 25.49
CA ALA A 34 -3.08 0.50 24.14
C ALA A 34 -2.74 -0.92 23.66
N TRP A 35 -1.50 -1.37 23.87
CA TRP A 35 -1.03 -2.72 23.53
C TRP A 35 -1.85 -3.82 24.23
N ARG A 36 -2.16 -3.64 25.52
CA ARG A 36 -3.01 -4.58 26.28
C ARG A 36 -4.47 -4.56 25.82
N ASN A 37 -5.02 -3.36 25.61
CA ASN A 37 -6.43 -3.18 25.23
C ASN A 37 -6.76 -3.77 23.85
N HIS A 38 -5.77 -3.89 22.96
CA HIS A 38 -5.96 -4.44 21.61
C HIS A 38 -5.36 -5.84 21.49
N ASN A 39 -5.42 -6.63 22.57
CA ASN A 39 -5.02 -8.05 22.61
C ASN A 39 -3.62 -8.32 22.06
N GLN A 40 -2.70 -7.36 22.17
CA GLN A 40 -1.33 -7.48 21.67
C GLN A 40 -1.26 -7.71 20.14
N ILE A 41 -2.23 -7.17 19.40
CA ILE A 41 -2.23 -7.10 17.93
C ILE A 41 -1.55 -5.80 17.52
N PHE A 42 -0.50 -5.90 16.70
CA PHE A 42 0.30 -4.77 16.27
C PHE A 42 -0.50 -3.82 15.39
N GLY A 43 -1.18 -4.28 14.34
CA GLY A 43 -1.97 -3.41 13.46
C GLY A 43 -3.05 -2.61 14.20
N ASP A 44 -3.82 -3.27 15.06
CA ASP A 44 -4.88 -2.64 15.86
C ASP A 44 -4.29 -1.63 16.87
N THR A 45 -3.21 -2.02 17.56
CA THR A 45 -2.51 -1.12 18.51
C THR A 45 -1.89 0.08 17.80
N LEU A 46 -1.23 -0.12 16.66
CA LEU A 46 -0.64 0.94 15.84
C LEU A 46 -1.70 1.94 15.41
N THR A 47 -2.84 1.45 14.92
CA THR A 47 -3.98 2.30 14.52
C THR A 47 -4.49 3.12 15.70
N LYS A 48 -4.62 2.53 16.88
CA LYS A 48 -5.04 3.25 18.09
C LYS A 48 -3.99 4.29 18.51
N LEU A 49 -2.71 3.92 18.56
CA LEU A 49 -1.63 4.82 18.94
C LEU A 49 -1.50 5.98 17.97
N ARG A 50 -1.67 5.75 16.65
CA ARG A 50 -1.76 6.83 15.65
C ARG A 50 -2.93 7.77 15.91
N LYS A 51 -4.11 7.24 16.28
CA LYS A 51 -5.26 8.08 16.67
C LYS A 51 -4.97 8.92 17.92
N VAL A 52 -4.37 8.31 18.94
CA VAL A 52 -3.97 9.02 20.18
C VAL A 52 -2.91 10.07 19.89
N TYR A 53 -1.90 9.72 19.08
CA TYR A 53 -0.86 10.63 18.63
C TYR A 53 -1.42 11.81 17.82
N ALA A 54 -2.38 11.56 16.93
CA ALA A 54 -3.05 12.61 16.17
C ALA A 54 -3.85 13.60 17.05
N ILE A 55 -4.20 13.22 18.28
CA ILE A 55 -4.88 14.06 19.28
C ILE A 55 -3.87 14.81 20.16
N PHE A 56 -2.59 14.39 20.17
CA PHE A 56 -1.58 14.96 21.04
C PHE A 56 -1.31 16.42 20.66
N ASN A 57 -1.43 17.31 21.65
CA ASN A 57 -1.34 18.75 21.44
C ASN A 57 0.12 19.14 21.18
N LEU A 58 0.43 19.55 19.95
CA LEU A 58 1.77 20.02 19.54
C LEU A 58 2.30 21.17 20.42
N ASN A 59 1.42 21.88 21.12
CA ASN A 59 1.79 22.98 22.01
C ASN A 59 2.52 22.53 23.30
N GLU A 60 2.50 21.24 23.66
CA GLU A 60 3.17 20.71 24.86
C GLU A 60 4.65 20.32 24.63
N LEU A 61 5.09 20.20 23.37
CA LEU A 61 6.49 19.89 23.03
C LEU A 61 7.38 21.15 23.08
N LYS A 62 7.48 21.80 24.26
CA LYS A 62 8.52 22.81 24.49
C LYS A 62 9.86 22.11 24.65
N GLU A 63 10.75 22.29 23.68
CA GLU A 63 12.15 21.91 23.84
C GLU A 63 12.80 22.82 24.89
N GLU A 64 13.45 22.22 25.88
CA GLU A 64 14.25 22.95 26.87
C GLU A 64 15.37 23.72 26.17
N ASN A 65 15.56 24.98 26.57
CA ASN A 65 16.53 25.88 25.94
C ASN A 65 17.96 25.31 25.99
N GLU A 66 18.31 24.51 27.01
CA GLU A 66 19.63 23.87 27.12
C GLU A 66 19.87 22.85 26.01
N ILE A 67 18.91 21.95 25.80
CA ILE A 67 18.94 20.91 24.75
C ILE A 67 19.00 21.58 23.37
N LYS A 68 18.25 22.66 23.19
CA LYS A 68 18.28 23.46 21.97
C LYS A 68 19.68 24.00 21.67
N ILE A 69 20.31 24.72 22.62
CA ILE A 69 21.66 25.28 22.44
C ILE A 69 22.67 24.18 22.13
N LEU A 70 22.59 23.06 22.87
CA LEU A 70 23.46 21.90 22.67
C LEU A 70 23.29 21.33 21.26
N ARG A 71 22.06 21.13 20.78
CA ARG A 71 21.77 20.63 19.44
C ARG A 71 22.28 21.58 18.34
N GLU A 72 21.95 22.87 18.42
CA GLU A 72 22.39 23.89 17.44
C GLU A 72 23.92 23.89 17.32
N THR A 73 24.62 23.88 18.47
CA THR A 73 26.09 23.85 18.53
C THR A 73 26.66 22.57 17.89
N ARG A 74 26.07 21.41 18.22
CA ARG A 74 26.48 20.10 17.65
C ARG A 74 26.32 20.07 16.13
N LEU A 75 25.16 20.47 15.64
CA LEU A 75 24.86 20.52 14.21
C LEU A 75 25.83 21.45 13.48
N HIS A 76 26.09 22.64 14.03
CA HIS A 76 27.02 23.60 13.44
C HIS A 76 28.44 23.05 13.30
N ILE A 77 28.97 22.43 14.35
CA ILE A 77 30.32 21.83 14.35
C ILE A 77 30.41 20.70 13.33
N LEU A 78 29.48 19.74 13.40
CA LEU A 78 29.48 18.57 12.52
C LEU A 78 29.29 18.99 11.05
N TRP A 79 28.39 19.93 10.78
CA TRP A 79 28.13 20.44 9.43
C TRP A 79 29.37 21.05 8.80
N ASN A 80 30.09 21.91 9.53
CA ASN A 80 31.31 22.54 9.02
C ASN A 80 32.36 21.51 8.59
N ILE A 81 32.51 20.41 9.35
CA ILE A 81 33.42 19.31 9.01
C ILE A 81 32.93 18.53 7.80
N LEU A 82 31.62 18.20 7.76
CA LEU A 82 31.01 17.43 6.67
C LEU A 82 31.03 18.20 5.33
N LYS A 83 30.81 19.52 5.36
CA LYS A 83 30.80 20.38 4.17
C LYS A 83 32.20 20.64 3.62
N TYR A 84 33.19 20.77 4.51
CA TYR A 84 34.56 21.13 4.15
C TYR A 84 35.59 20.13 4.69
N PRO A 85 35.49 18.84 4.31
CA PRO A 85 36.28 17.78 4.93
C PRO A 85 37.80 17.97 4.74
N LYS A 86 38.24 18.68 3.70
CA LYS A 86 39.65 18.92 3.42
C LYS A 86 40.25 20.14 4.15
N HIS A 87 39.41 20.98 4.76
CA HIS A 87 39.87 22.22 5.39
C HIS A 87 40.14 22.00 6.87
N ILE A 88 41.43 21.97 7.24
CA ILE A 88 41.89 21.73 8.62
C ILE A 88 41.27 22.72 9.62
N LYS A 89 41.00 23.97 9.20
CA LYS A 89 40.41 24.99 10.08
C LYS A 89 39.08 24.57 10.72
N TYR A 90 38.28 23.73 10.06
CA TYR A 90 37.00 23.27 10.61
C TYR A 90 37.14 22.03 11.50
N ARG A 91 38.34 21.44 11.55
CA ARG A 91 38.71 20.35 12.48
C ARG A 91 39.22 20.88 13.82
N GLN A 92 39.40 22.20 13.94
CA GLN A 92 39.86 22.88 15.15
C GLN A 92 38.73 23.78 15.68
N ILE A 93 38.47 23.69 16.98
CA ILE A 93 37.50 24.56 17.67
C ILE A 93 38.25 25.33 18.74
N HIS A 94 38.30 26.65 18.56
CA HIS A 94 38.96 27.55 19.48
C HIS A 94 38.18 27.63 20.80
N LYS A 95 38.83 27.32 21.93
CA LYS A 95 38.18 27.26 23.25
C LYS A 95 37.47 28.55 23.61
N GLN A 96 38.14 29.70 23.45
CA GLN A 96 37.55 31.00 23.80
C GLN A 96 36.38 31.36 22.89
N ALA A 97 36.43 30.98 21.62
CA ALA A 97 35.36 31.28 20.68
C ALA A 97 34.11 30.45 21.00
N LEU A 98 34.30 29.16 21.29
CA LEU A 98 33.23 28.26 21.75
C LEU A 98 32.63 28.76 23.08
N TYR A 99 33.48 29.14 24.03
CA TYR A 99 33.07 29.69 25.33
C TYR A 99 32.21 30.95 25.13
N ASN A 100 32.72 31.94 24.39
CA ASN A 100 32.01 33.21 24.17
C ASN A 100 30.68 33.00 23.43
N HIS A 101 30.64 32.09 22.45
CA HIS A 101 29.42 31.75 21.74
C HIS A 101 28.36 31.13 22.65
N LEU A 102 28.74 30.10 23.42
CA LEU A 102 27.84 29.41 24.34
C LEU A 102 27.39 30.33 25.48
N PHE A 103 28.29 31.14 26.03
CA PHE A 103 27.97 32.11 27.07
C PHE A 103 26.92 33.13 26.60
N SER A 104 27.13 33.71 25.42
CA SER A 104 26.18 34.65 24.80
C SER A 104 24.80 33.99 24.58
N LYS A 105 24.76 32.79 24.00
CA LYS A 105 23.52 32.03 23.77
C LYS A 105 22.80 31.64 25.07
N CYS A 106 23.53 31.17 26.09
CA CYS A 106 22.96 30.80 27.39
C CYS A 106 22.39 32.03 28.10
N HIS A 107 23.09 33.15 28.08
CA HIS A 107 22.62 34.41 28.64
C HIS A 107 21.34 34.91 27.94
N GLN A 108 21.29 34.85 26.61
CA GLN A 108 20.10 35.24 25.84
C GLN A 108 18.85 34.40 26.16
N LEU A 109 19.04 33.12 26.50
CA LEU A 109 17.94 32.17 26.72
C LEU A 109 17.68 31.86 28.21
N GLY A 110 18.40 32.51 29.13
CA GLY A 110 18.26 32.32 30.57
C GLY A 110 18.65 30.92 31.07
N VAL A 111 19.67 30.32 30.48
CA VAL A 111 20.09 28.93 30.73
C VAL A 111 21.38 28.87 31.55
N ASN A 112 21.55 27.81 32.36
CA ASN A 112 22.80 27.54 33.08
C ASN A 112 23.95 27.23 32.11
N PHE A 113 24.88 28.18 31.99
CA PHE A 113 26.04 28.07 31.11
C PHE A 113 26.95 26.88 31.46
N GLU A 114 27.23 26.63 32.74
CA GLU A 114 28.16 25.58 33.16
C GLU A 114 27.66 24.19 32.74
N GLN A 115 26.35 23.95 32.90
CA GLN A 115 25.71 22.69 32.51
C GLN A 115 25.77 22.46 30.99
N VAL A 116 25.46 23.49 30.19
CA VAL A 116 25.57 23.41 28.72
C VAL A 116 27.02 23.20 28.29
N PHE A 117 27.96 23.91 28.92
CA PHE A 117 29.37 23.85 28.57
C PHE A 117 29.97 22.47 28.87
N ILE A 118 29.63 21.85 30.02
CA ILE A 118 29.99 20.46 30.33
C ILE A 118 29.42 19.50 29.28
N SER A 119 28.15 19.66 28.92
CA SER A 119 27.48 18.81 27.92
C SER A 119 28.11 18.89 26.53
N VAL A 120 28.55 20.09 26.12
CA VAL A 120 29.28 20.28 24.85
C VAL A 120 30.66 19.61 24.90
N LYS A 121 31.38 19.70 26.03
CA LYS A 121 32.69 19.01 26.18
C LYS A 121 32.55 17.50 26.07
N ILE A 122 31.56 16.92 26.74
CA ILE A 122 31.27 15.47 26.67
C ILE A 122 30.99 15.08 25.21
N PHE A 123 30.13 15.84 24.53
CA PHE A 123 29.85 15.63 23.11
C PHE A 123 31.12 15.64 22.25
N LEU A 124 31.98 16.65 22.42
CA LEU A 124 33.23 16.75 21.66
C LEU A 124 34.13 15.51 21.86
N GLN A 125 34.26 15.04 23.10
CA GLN A 125 35.03 13.84 23.43
C GLN A 125 34.44 12.57 22.81
N GLU A 126 33.14 12.36 22.96
CA GLU A 126 32.41 11.21 22.40
C GLU A 126 32.52 11.13 20.88
N HIS A 127 32.68 12.28 20.22
CA HIS A 127 32.72 12.42 18.77
C HIS A 127 34.14 12.59 18.22
N GLY A 128 35.16 12.20 18.99
CA GLY A 128 36.53 12.07 18.50
C GLY A 128 37.36 13.36 18.51
N PHE A 129 36.94 14.40 19.23
CA PHE A 129 37.80 15.56 19.49
C PHE A 129 38.69 15.32 20.72
N LYS A 130 39.93 15.77 20.64
CA LYS A 130 40.88 15.83 21.78
C LYS A 130 41.26 17.27 22.05
N LYS A 131 41.55 17.55 23.32
CA LYS A 131 42.11 18.83 23.72
C LYS A 131 43.60 18.85 23.37
N GLY A 132 44.06 19.89 22.68
CA GLY A 132 45.48 20.13 22.42
C GLY A 132 46.17 20.84 23.58
N CYS A 133 47.49 21.01 23.48
CA CYS A 133 48.30 21.70 24.50
C CYS A 133 47.97 23.20 24.62
N ASP A 134 47.39 23.78 23.57
CA ASP A 134 46.90 25.15 23.51
C ASP A 134 45.44 25.28 24.01
N ASP A 135 44.93 24.22 24.65
CA ASP A 135 43.60 24.15 25.21
C ASP A 135 42.44 24.15 24.19
N ASN A 136 42.74 24.17 22.88
CA ASN A 136 41.77 24.07 21.79
C ASN A 136 41.35 22.61 21.52
N TRP A 137 40.22 22.41 20.84
CA TRP A 137 39.74 21.08 20.48
C TRP A 137 40.10 20.72 19.05
N TYR A 138 40.65 19.53 18.84
CA TYR A 138 41.10 19.02 17.54
C TYR A 138 40.44 17.68 17.23
N TYR A 139 39.88 17.56 16.03
CA TYR A 139 39.35 16.28 15.55
C TYR A 139 40.49 15.31 15.26
N GLN A 140 40.53 14.17 15.95
CA GLN A 140 41.72 13.31 16.07
C GLN A 140 42.09 12.50 14.83
N TYR A 141 41.17 12.34 13.89
CA TYR A 141 41.42 11.45 12.76
C TYR A 141 42.14 12.17 11.62
N ASP A 142 43.31 11.66 11.23
CA ASP A 142 44.08 12.12 10.06
C ASP A 142 43.21 12.09 8.79
N HIS A 143 42.36 11.07 8.68
CA HIS A 143 41.32 10.93 7.67
C HIS A 143 39.92 11.04 8.27
N ILE A 144 39.08 11.92 7.71
CA ILE A 144 37.70 12.05 8.15
C ILE A 144 36.94 10.75 7.92
N GLN A 145 36.46 10.15 9.01
CA GLN A 145 35.51 9.05 8.96
C GLN A 145 34.11 9.59 8.60
N LEU A 146 33.92 9.90 7.32
CA LEU A 146 32.70 10.58 6.85
C LEU A 146 31.42 9.80 7.20
N SER A 147 31.48 8.47 7.17
CA SER A 147 30.36 7.62 7.57
C SER A 147 30.02 7.75 9.05
N HIS A 148 31.02 7.88 9.93
CA HIS A 148 30.80 8.06 11.36
C HIS A 148 30.20 9.44 11.63
N LEU A 149 30.81 10.50 11.08
CA LEU A 149 30.30 11.87 11.22
C LEU A 149 28.89 12.03 10.65
N TRP A 150 28.57 11.37 9.54
CA TRP A 150 27.22 11.35 8.99
C TRP A 150 26.22 10.75 9.98
N ASN A 151 26.54 9.61 10.61
CA ASN A 151 25.66 8.98 11.60
C ASN A 151 25.47 9.87 12.85
N CYS A 152 26.54 10.55 13.29
CA CYS A 152 26.47 11.49 14.39
C CYS A 152 25.59 12.70 14.05
N TYR A 153 25.73 13.22 12.83
CA TYR A 153 24.94 14.33 12.33
C TYR A 153 23.47 13.94 12.12
N GLU A 154 23.18 12.75 11.58
CA GLU A 154 21.84 12.16 11.51
C GLU A 154 21.20 12.07 12.90
N THR A 155 21.96 11.62 13.91
CA THR A 155 21.49 11.52 15.29
C THR A 155 21.14 12.89 15.86
N ALA A 156 21.97 13.91 15.62
CA ALA A 156 21.71 15.28 16.05
C ALA A 156 20.51 15.92 15.32
N ILE A 157 20.36 15.68 14.01
CA ILE A 157 19.23 16.15 13.21
C ILE A 157 17.91 15.58 13.75
N ASN A 158 17.88 14.28 14.04
CA ASN A 158 16.68 13.61 14.54
C ASN A 158 16.24 14.09 15.94
N GLN A 159 17.06 14.90 16.62
CA GLN A 159 16.69 15.60 17.86
C GLN A 159 15.95 16.92 17.61
N GLN A 160 15.87 17.42 16.36
CA GLN A 160 15.07 18.61 16.04
C GLN A 160 13.59 18.36 16.35
N THR A 161 12.90 19.33 16.96
CA THR A 161 11.49 19.19 17.38
C THR A 161 10.58 18.75 16.24
N ILE A 162 10.85 19.20 15.01
CA ILE A 162 10.11 18.81 13.81
C ILE A 162 10.17 17.31 13.49
N TYR A 163 11.26 16.62 13.83
CA TYR A 163 11.34 15.15 13.73
C TYR A 163 10.59 14.44 14.87
N LYS A 164 10.26 15.15 15.95
CA LYS A 164 9.37 14.61 16.99
C LYS A 164 7.90 14.71 16.57
N THR A 165 7.54 15.72 15.76
CA THR A 165 6.15 15.97 15.32
C THR A 165 5.78 15.27 14.01
N ARG A 166 6.76 14.94 13.16
CA ARG A 166 6.54 14.22 11.91
C ARG A 166 6.51 12.72 12.10
N TYR A 167 5.50 12.06 11.53
CA TYR A 167 5.53 10.61 11.34
C TYR A 167 6.81 10.30 10.55
N TRP A 168 7.67 9.44 11.13
CA TRP A 168 9.07 9.31 10.71
C TRP A 168 9.21 9.14 9.20
N VAL A 169 10.05 9.98 8.59
CA VAL A 169 10.53 9.83 7.21
C VAL A 169 11.28 8.52 7.15
N ARG A 170 10.60 7.47 6.68
CA ARG A 170 11.17 6.13 6.64
C ARG A 170 12.28 6.04 5.59
N GLN A 171 12.31 7.00 4.65
CA GLN A 171 13.24 7.03 3.54
C GLN A 171 14.60 7.65 3.91
N LYS A 172 15.60 6.79 4.11
CA LYS A 172 17.00 7.19 4.26
C LYS A 172 17.76 7.34 2.94
N ARG A 173 17.14 6.96 1.81
CA ARG A 173 17.81 6.88 0.50
C ARG A 173 16.92 7.39 -0.63
N VAL A 174 17.49 8.20 -1.50
CA VAL A 174 16.83 8.71 -2.73
C VAL A 174 17.78 8.54 -3.91
N CYS A 175 17.22 8.51 -5.11
CA CYS A 175 18.02 8.56 -6.33
C CYS A 175 17.83 9.93 -6.98
N MET A 176 18.90 10.70 -7.13
CA MET A 176 18.83 12.06 -7.70
C MET A 176 19.51 12.08 -9.08
N LEU A 177 18.90 12.78 -10.03
CA LEU A 177 19.49 13.01 -11.34
C LEU A 177 20.66 14.00 -11.21
N SER A 178 21.86 13.58 -11.59
CA SER A 178 23.07 14.40 -11.54
C SER A 178 23.93 14.17 -12.79
N ASN A 179 24.08 15.22 -13.60
CA ASN A 179 24.83 15.23 -14.85
C ASN A 179 24.31 14.16 -15.84
N GLY A 180 22.98 14.15 -16.05
CA GLY A 180 22.32 13.19 -16.94
C GLY A 180 22.26 11.74 -16.44
N LYS A 181 22.79 11.44 -15.23
CA LYS A 181 22.81 10.09 -14.66
C LYS A 181 22.14 10.05 -13.29
N TRP A 182 21.32 9.03 -13.08
CA TRP A 182 20.69 8.73 -11.80
C TRP A 182 21.71 8.17 -10.81
N LYS A 183 21.77 8.74 -9.61
CA LYS A 183 22.72 8.34 -8.55
C LYS A 183 22.01 8.20 -7.22
N ASN A 184 22.34 7.15 -6.49
CA ASN A 184 21.79 6.90 -5.16
C ASN A 184 22.53 7.71 -4.10
N TYR A 185 21.77 8.33 -3.21
CA TYR A 185 22.26 9.12 -2.08
C TYR A 185 21.55 8.69 -0.81
N LYS A 186 22.26 8.72 0.33
CA LYS A 186 21.60 8.89 1.63
C LYS A 186 21.11 10.32 1.75
N ILE A 187 19.90 10.54 2.28
CA ILE A 187 19.29 11.87 2.41
C ILE A 187 19.03 12.22 3.87
N LEU A 188 19.26 13.48 4.22
CA LEU A 188 18.84 14.11 5.49
C LEU A 188 18.32 15.51 5.20
N PHE A 189 17.39 15.98 6.04
CA PHE A 189 16.89 17.35 5.97
C PHE A 189 17.28 18.12 7.23
N ASP A 190 18.08 19.17 7.08
CA ASP A 190 18.35 20.10 8.16
C ASP A 190 17.35 21.24 8.09
N TYR A 191 16.33 21.22 8.96
CA TYR A 191 15.29 22.24 8.98
C TYR A 191 15.80 23.59 9.50
N GLU A 192 16.78 23.56 10.40
CA GLU A 192 17.40 24.76 10.96
C GLU A 192 18.15 25.54 9.87
N HIS A 193 18.93 24.83 9.06
CA HIS A 193 19.69 25.42 7.95
C HIS A 193 18.94 25.40 6.61
N ARG A 194 17.70 24.90 6.59
CA ARG A 194 16.86 24.77 5.39
C ARG A 194 17.56 24.10 4.21
N THR A 195 18.24 22.98 4.49
CA THR A 195 19.16 22.33 3.55
C THR A 195 18.88 20.84 3.45
N ILE A 196 18.80 20.33 2.22
CA ILE A 196 18.83 18.88 1.95
C ILE A 196 20.28 18.44 1.86
N MET A 197 20.66 17.45 2.64
CA MET A 197 21.97 16.83 2.60
C MET A 197 21.91 15.48 1.91
N LEU A 198 22.85 15.26 0.98
CA LEU A 198 22.94 14.07 0.16
C LEU A 198 24.34 13.47 0.27
N LEU A 199 24.45 12.26 0.83
CA LEU A 199 25.71 11.52 0.92
C LEU A 199 25.81 10.45 -0.16
N ASP A 200 26.80 10.60 -1.04
CA ASP A 200 27.25 9.55 -1.96
C ASP A 200 28.18 8.61 -1.17
N GLU A 201 27.66 7.46 -0.76
CA GLU A 201 28.44 6.49 0.02
C GLU A 201 29.61 5.88 -0.77
N LYS A 202 29.51 5.80 -2.10
CA LYS A 202 30.57 5.21 -2.94
C LYS A 202 31.75 6.17 -3.08
N LYS A 203 31.46 7.47 -3.23
CA LYS A 203 32.50 8.49 -3.38
C LYS A 203 32.89 9.15 -2.07
N LEU A 204 32.17 8.87 -0.98
CA LEU A 204 32.26 9.58 0.29
C LEU A 204 32.26 11.09 0.06
N LYS A 205 31.25 11.57 -0.67
CA LYS A 205 31.05 13.00 -0.97
C LYS A 205 29.67 13.43 -0.53
N ILE A 206 29.62 14.60 0.11
CA ILE A 206 28.37 15.23 0.51
C ILE A 206 28.04 16.34 -0.49
N LYS A 207 26.76 16.40 -0.87
CA LYS A 207 26.17 17.51 -1.60
C LYS A 207 25.08 18.12 -0.72
N SER A 208 24.99 19.44 -0.73
CA SER A 208 23.88 20.17 -0.09
C SER A 208 23.06 20.89 -1.13
N LEU A 209 21.74 20.87 -0.95
CA LEU A 209 20.79 21.65 -1.75
C LEU A 209 20.10 22.63 -0.81
N GLN A 210 20.28 23.93 -1.06
CA GLN A 210 19.63 24.98 -0.29
C GLN A 210 18.19 25.12 -0.79
N VAL A 211 17.21 24.75 0.03
CA VAL A 211 15.79 24.77 -0.36
C VAL A 211 15.05 26.01 0.13
N GLY A 212 15.58 26.73 1.13
CA GLY A 212 15.00 27.99 1.62
C GLY A 212 16.05 29.01 2.01
N ASN A 213 15.64 30.23 2.35
CA ASN A 213 16.57 31.25 2.84
C ASN A 213 16.83 31.02 4.35
N PRO A 214 18.08 30.70 4.76
CA PRO A 214 18.39 30.45 6.17
C PRO A 214 18.33 31.71 7.04
N ASN A 215 18.38 32.90 6.43
CA ASN A 215 18.41 34.19 7.13
C ASN A 215 17.04 34.86 7.26
N LYS A 216 16.00 34.32 6.62
CA LYS A 216 14.63 34.84 6.76
C LYS A 216 13.92 34.10 7.89
N SER A 217 13.31 34.87 8.80
CA SER A 217 12.35 34.36 9.80
C SER A 217 11.02 33.89 9.18
N SER A 218 10.83 34.09 7.87
CA SER A 218 9.60 33.72 7.16
C SER A 218 9.33 32.23 7.26
N LEU A 219 8.08 31.87 7.50
CA LEU A 219 7.55 30.50 7.55
C LEU A 219 7.70 29.74 6.21
N GLU A 220 8.13 30.41 5.15
CA GLU A 220 8.20 29.92 3.78
C GLU A 220 9.57 29.32 3.43
N PHE A 221 9.60 28.05 3.02
CA PHE A 221 10.58 27.59 2.05
C PHE A 221 10.00 27.97 0.69
N ASN A 222 10.60 28.87 -0.08
CA ASN A 222 10.07 29.20 -1.42
C ASN A 222 10.37 28.05 -2.39
N VAL A 223 9.73 26.89 -2.18
CA VAL A 223 10.03 25.63 -2.87
C VAL A 223 8.88 25.24 -3.76
N SER A 224 9.17 25.12 -5.05
CA SER A 224 8.27 24.51 -6.02
C SER A 224 8.51 23.00 -6.02
N ILE A 225 7.45 22.21 -5.83
CA ILE A 225 7.54 20.75 -5.97
C ILE A 225 6.58 20.32 -7.09
N GLN A 226 7.03 19.41 -7.95
CA GLN A 226 6.21 18.82 -9.00
C GLN A 226 6.34 17.31 -8.93
N LEU A 227 5.22 16.58 -9.03
CA LEU A 227 5.24 15.12 -9.06
C LEU A 227 5.07 14.59 -10.47
N TYR A 228 5.69 13.45 -10.73
CA TYR A 228 5.47 12.67 -11.94
C TYR A 228 5.81 11.20 -11.69
N ASN A 229 5.37 10.31 -12.59
CA ASN A 229 5.80 8.93 -12.63
C ASN A 229 6.73 8.73 -13.83
N HIS A 230 7.86 8.08 -13.62
CA HIS A 230 8.81 7.77 -14.67
C HIS A 230 8.86 6.25 -14.88
N ILE A 231 8.41 5.78 -16.03
CA ILE A 231 8.55 4.38 -16.43
C ILE A 231 9.79 4.26 -17.31
N ASP A 232 10.76 3.50 -16.83
CA ASP A 232 11.97 3.20 -17.58
C ASP A 232 11.89 1.78 -18.13
N ILE A 233 11.37 1.66 -19.35
CA ILE A 233 11.13 0.36 -19.99
C ILE A 233 12.43 -0.29 -20.45
N LYS A 234 13.44 0.50 -20.87
CA LYS A 234 14.62 -0.02 -21.56
C LYS A 234 15.75 -0.40 -20.60
N GLU A 235 16.12 0.51 -19.69
CA GLU A 235 17.29 0.33 -18.85
C GLU A 235 16.93 -0.46 -17.59
N THR A 236 16.06 0.10 -16.74
CA THR A 236 15.77 -0.47 -15.42
C THR A 236 14.55 -1.40 -15.36
N ARG A 237 13.64 -1.34 -16.36
CA ARG A 237 12.35 -2.08 -16.36
C ARG A 237 11.58 -1.86 -15.07
N ALA A 238 11.50 -0.59 -14.67
CA ALA A 238 10.94 -0.19 -13.39
C ALA A 238 10.13 1.10 -13.54
N LYS A 239 9.10 1.21 -12.70
CA LYS A 239 8.30 2.43 -12.56
C LYS A 239 8.79 3.16 -11.31
N TRP A 240 9.07 4.45 -11.45
CA TRP A 240 9.62 5.28 -10.38
C TRP A 240 8.65 6.43 -10.05
N PRO A 241 8.21 6.55 -8.79
CA PRO A 241 7.56 7.76 -8.30
C PRO A 241 8.62 8.85 -8.15
N CYS A 242 8.43 9.94 -8.88
CA CYS A 242 9.42 11.00 -9.02
C CYS A 242 8.90 12.36 -8.56
N LEU A 243 9.80 13.17 -8.00
CA LEU A 243 9.52 14.56 -7.68
C LEU A 243 10.61 15.49 -8.24
N ILE A 244 10.21 16.69 -8.63
CA ILE A 244 11.09 17.78 -9.06
C ILE A 244 11.00 18.86 -8.01
N LEU A 245 12.15 19.26 -7.44
CA LEU A 245 12.26 20.42 -6.57
C LEU A 245 12.81 21.61 -7.35
N ASN A 246 12.21 22.78 -7.15
CA ASN A 246 12.63 24.06 -7.73
C ASN A 246 12.92 23.98 -9.22
N HIS A 247 12.11 23.20 -9.95
CA HIS A 247 12.23 22.96 -11.39
C HIS A 247 13.60 22.42 -11.86
N THR A 248 14.46 21.97 -10.95
CA THR A 248 15.88 21.69 -11.24
C THR A 248 16.36 20.37 -10.67
N TRP A 249 15.94 19.99 -9.46
CA TRP A 249 16.43 18.77 -8.81
C TRP A 249 15.39 17.66 -8.93
N HIS A 250 15.70 16.67 -9.77
CA HIS A 250 14.86 15.50 -9.98
C HIS A 250 15.25 14.37 -9.04
N PHE A 251 14.27 13.79 -8.35
CA PHE A 251 14.42 12.65 -7.47
C PHE A 251 13.51 11.51 -7.90
N ARG A 252 14.02 10.28 -7.75
CA ARG A 252 13.31 9.01 -7.77
C ARG A 252 13.30 8.44 -6.36
N THR A 253 12.17 7.90 -5.96
CA THR A 253 11.98 7.17 -4.70
C THR A 253 11.60 5.73 -5.00
N SER A 254 11.64 4.79 -4.05
CA SER A 254 11.28 3.40 -4.35
C SER A 254 9.77 3.13 -4.34
N GLU A 255 8.98 3.99 -3.68
CA GLU A 255 7.53 3.84 -3.50
C GLU A 255 6.83 5.20 -3.49
N ALA A 256 5.55 5.24 -3.89
CA ALA A 256 4.76 6.47 -3.91
C ALA A 256 4.66 7.13 -2.53
N GLU A 257 4.44 6.34 -1.47
CA GLU A 257 4.39 6.84 -0.10
C GLU A 257 5.68 7.58 0.29
N PHE A 258 6.84 7.07 -0.12
CA PHE A 258 8.12 7.72 0.17
C PHE A 258 8.31 9.03 -0.59
N ARG A 259 7.81 9.12 -1.81
CA ARG A 259 7.79 10.39 -2.54
C ARG A 259 6.91 11.41 -1.83
N ASP A 260 5.77 10.98 -1.31
CA ASP A 260 4.83 11.84 -0.60
C ASP A 260 5.42 12.29 0.74
N ASP A 261 6.06 11.38 1.48
CA ASP A 261 6.81 11.70 2.70
C ASP A 261 7.94 12.70 2.41
N LEU A 262 8.74 12.45 1.37
CA LEU A 262 9.85 13.33 0.99
C LEU A 262 9.33 14.71 0.58
N SER A 263 8.25 14.76 -0.18
CA SER A 263 7.52 15.98 -0.48
C SER A 263 7.14 16.72 0.80
N ASN A 264 6.43 16.07 1.71
CA ASN A 264 5.96 16.64 2.98
C ASN A 264 7.12 17.12 3.86
N CYS A 265 8.30 16.49 3.73
CA CYS A 265 9.50 16.90 4.42
C CYS A 265 10.01 18.26 3.97
N ILE A 266 10.07 18.43 2.65
CA ILE A 266 10.69 19.60 2.02
C ILE A 266 9.73 20.77 1.95
N SER A 267 8.46 20.46 2.17
CA SER A 267 7.36 21.38 2.20
C SER A 267 7.45 22.25 3.50
N VAL A 268 6.80 22.01 4.64
CA VAL A 268 6.57 23.12 5.63
C VAL A 268 7.49 23.15 6.86
N ASN A 269 7.59 24.31 7.51
CA ASN A 269 8.00 24.48 8.90
C ASN A 269 6.74 24.71 9.78
N GLU A 270 6.47 23.90 10.80
CA GLU A 270 5.34 24.17 11.71
C GLU A 270 5.52 25.53 12.40
N SER A 271 4.61 26.46 12.12
CA SER A 271 4.40 27.66 12.93
C SER A 271 3.96 27.23 14.33
N LYS A 272 4.67 27.74 15.34
CA LYS A 272 4.21 27.74 16.73
C LYS A 272 2.80 28.36 16.80
N ASN A 273 1.94 27.75 17.62
CA ASN A 273 0.54 28.08 17.91
C ASN A 273 -0.47 27.35 17.02
N ILE A 274 -1.28 26.48 17.65
CA ILE A 274 -2.74 26.62 17.82
C ILE A 274 -3.30 25.36 18.49
N GLN A 275 -4.26 25.59 19.37
CA GLN A 275 -4.97 24.63 20.20
C GLN A 275 -5.91 23.78 19.33
N MET A 276 -5.73 22.45 19.30
CA MET A 276 -6.73 21.55 18.73
C MET A 276 -7.92 21.46 19.69
N SER A 277 -9.12 21.81 19.21
CA SER A 277 -10.37 21.40 19.86
C SER A 277 -11.13 20.46 18.92
N PHE A 278 -11.51 19.29 19.43
CA PHE A 278 -12.55 18.47 18.82
C PHE A 278 -13.54 18.03 19.89
N SER A 279 -14.81 18.41 19.66
CA SER A 279 -15.96 17.84 20.33
C SER A 279 -16.23 16.43 19.81
N VAL A 280 -16.37 15.48 20.73
CA VAL A 280 -16.91 14.15 20.45
C VAL A 280 -18.41 14.32 20.25
N ILE A 281 -18.88 14.08 19.03
CA ILE A 281 -20.31 14.01 18.76
C ILE A 281 -20.65 12.54 18.51
N ASN A 282 -21.32 11.92 19.48
CA ASN A 282 -22.12 10.72 19.27
C ASN A 282 -23.45 11.16 18.62
N TYR A 283 -23.84 10.60 17.49
CA TYR A 283 -25.24 10.66 17.04
C TYR A 283 -25.75 9.29 16.59
N GLN A 284 -26.89 8.93 17.17
CA GLN A 284 -27.91 8.08 16.56
C GLN A 284 -28.44 8.78 15.31
N LEU A 285 -28.55 8.07 14.19
CA LEU A 285 -29.11 8.60 12.95
C LEU A 285 -30.50 8.03 12.66
N SER A 286 -31.43 8.94 12.39
CA SER A 286 -32.80 8.72 11.93
C SER A 286 -32.89 8.78 10.40
N ILE A 287 -33.27 7.65 9.79
CA ILE A 287 -34.11 7.40 8.59
C ILE A 287 -33.89 8.17 7.25
N ILE A 288 -33.14 9.27 7.15
CA ILE A 288 -33.00 10.03 5.87
C ILE A 288 -31.54 10.05 5.31
N ASP A 289 -30.69 9.11 5.74
CA ASP A 289 -29.30 8.95 5.26
C ASP A 289 -29.08 7.68 4.38
N CYS A 290 -30.07 7.30 3.55
CA CYS A 290 -30.09 6.03 2.81
C CYS A 290 -29.22 5.93 1.54
N THR A 291 -28.11 6.66 1.41
CA THR A 291 -27.19 6.48 0.26
C THR A 291 -25.78 6.16 0.72
N MET A 292 -25.40 4.87 0.61
CA MET A 292 -24.04 4.33 0.67
C MET A 292 -23.28 4.51 2.00
N GLN A 293 -23.65 3.75 3.04
CA GLN A 293 -22.71 3.42 4.12
C GLN A 293 -21.83 2.23 3.70
N PHE A 294 -20.55 2.54 3.48
CA PHE A 294 -19.37 1.67 3.43
C PHE A 294 -19.30 0.59 2.33
N PHE A 295 -18.83 1.00 1.15
CA PHE A 295 -18.03 0.14 0.28
C PHE A 295 -16.64 0.74 0.15
N SER A 296 -15.61 -0.07 0.45
CA SER A 296 -14.21 0.30 0.24
C SER A 296 -13.90 0.31 -1.25
N ILE A 297 -14.29 1.40 -1.89
CA ILE A 297 -13.88 1.74 -3.24
C ILE A 297 -12.56 2.50 -3.08
N HIS A 298 -11.52 2.02 -3.76
CA HIS A 298 -10.15 2.46 -3.56
C HIS A 298 -9.97 3.96 -3.74
N LEU A 299 -9.50 4.54 -2.64
CA LEU A 299 -9.44 5.95 -2.38
C LEU A 299 -8.04 6.28 -1.82
N PHE A 300 -7.13 6.80 -2.65
CA PHE A 300 -5.90 7.55 -2.29
C PHE A 300 -6.04 9.07 -2.49
N ASN A 301 -5.68 10.00 -1.59
CA ASN A 301 -5.55 11.49 -1.81
C ASN A 301 -4.07 12.02 -1.77
N TRP A 302 -3.75 13.19 -2.37
CA TRP A 302 -2.38 13.70 -2.68
C TRP A 302 -2.34 15.27 -2.76
N SER A 303 -1.27 16.00 -2.31
CA SER A 303 -0.92 17.47 -2.54
C SER A 303 0.50 17.97 -2.04
N ILE A 304 1.03 19.08 -2.60
CA ILE A 304 2.39 19.69 -2.50
C ILE A 304 2.32 21.25 -2.49
N GLU A 305 3.27 21.94 -1.80
CA GLU A 305 3.16 23.27 -1.10
C GLU A 305 3.13 24.60 -1.89
N PHE A 306 2.69 25.78 -1.35
CA PHE A 306 2.96 26.47 -0.05
C PHE A 306 1.95 27.58 0.38
N ASN A 307 1.68 27.75 1.70
CA ASN A 307 1.33 28.96 2.51
C ASN A 307 0.23 28.68 3.56
N SER A 308 0.60 28.45 4.82
CA SER A 308 -0.22 28.44 6.07
C SER A 308 -1.62 27.79 6.06
N PHE A 309 -1.98 27.08 4.99
CA PHE A 309 -3.26 26.45 4.76
C PHE A 309 -2.98 25.02 4.31
N HIS A 310 -3.16 24.07 5.23
CA HIS A 310 -3.08 22.66 4.90
C HIS A 310 -4.47 22.08 4.93
N VAL A 311 -4.81 21.35 3.88
CA VAL A 311 -5.94 20.44 3.83
C VAL A 311 -5.47 19.12 4.43
N ILE A 312 -5.96 18.77 5.60
CA ILE A 312 -5.78 17.41 6.13
C ILE A 312 -6.87 16.55 5.54
N TRP A 313 -6.52 15.36 5.07
CA TRP A 313 -7.50 14.34 4.73
C TRP A 313 -6.95 12.98 5.14
N LYS A 314 -7.81 11.97 5.14
CA LYS A 314 -7.52 10.65 5.66
C LYS A 314 -7.85 9.61 4.60
N SER A 315 -6.90 8.72 4.30
CA SER A 315 -7.12 7.61 3.38
C SER A 315 -7.95 6.51 4.00
N PHE A 316 -8.42 5.59 3.14
CA PHE A 316 -9.10 4.37 3.57
C PHE A 316 -8.24 3.55 4.55
N ASP A 317 -6.92 3.49 4.35
CA ASP A 317 -5.96 2.83 5.25
C ASP A 317 -5.73 3.58 6.59
N ASN A 318 -6.59 4.54 6.92
CA ASN A 318 -6.49 5.43 8.06
C ASN A 318 -5.19 6.25 8.13
N ILE A 319 -4.48 6.43 7.01
CA ILE A 319 -3.29 7.28 6.95
C ILE A 319 -3.74 8.72 6.81
N ILE A 320 -3.25 9.58 7.70
CA ILE A 320 -3.50 11.02 7.65
C ILE A 320 -2.46 11.65 6.73
N HIS A 321 -2.93 12.40 5.76
CA HIS A 321 -2.10 13.11 4.79
C HIS A 321 -2.36 14.62 4.93
N LYS A 322 -1.33 15.42 4.62
CA LYS A 322 -1.36 16.88 4.77
C LYS A 322 -1.05 17.52 3.44
N GLU A 323 -2.01 18.29 2.96
CA GLU A 323 -2.08 18.80 1.61
C GLU A 323 -1.99 20.30 1.58
N PRO A 324 -0.82 20.82 1.25
CA PRO A 324 -0.62 22.24 1.21
C PRO A 324 -1.16 22.91 -0.06
N LEU A 325 -1.73 24.10 0.09
CA LEU A 325 -2.25 24.91 -1.01
C LEU A 325 -1.94 26.37 -0.70
N ASN A 326 -1.54 27.18 -1.70
CA ASN A 326 -1.32 28.61 -1.49
C ASN A 326 -2.65 29.37 -1.52
N PRO A 327 -3.21 29.82 -0.38
CA PRO A 327 -4.54 30.38 -0.39
C PRO A 327 -4.64 31.69 -1.17
N TYR A 328 -3.53 32.40 -1.34
CA TYR A 328 -3.48 33.68 -2.06
C TYR A 328 -3.43 33.54 -3.58
N SER A 329 -3.11 32.36 -4.10
CA SER A 329 -2.95 32.14 -5.54
C SER A 329 -3.81 31.02 -6.11
N ILE A 330 -4.53 30.29 -5.26
CA ILE A 330 -5.34 29.15 -5.67
C ILE A 330 -6.81 29.36 -5.31
N THR A 331 -7.69 29.05 -6.27
CA THR A 331 -9.13 28.98 -6.03
C THR A 331 -9.51 27.63 -5.45
N PHE A 332 -10.72 27.54 -4.90
CA PHE A 332 -11.28 26.27 -4.45
C PHE A 332 -11.27 25.20 -5.55
N LYS A 333 -11.75 25.55 -6.75
CA LYS A 333 -11.74 24.67 -7.93
C LYS A 333 -10.35 24.19 -8.30
N GLN A 334 -9.36 25.09 -8.31
CA GLN A 334 -7.97 24.75 -8.60
C GLN A 334 -7.37 23.83 -7.53
N GLY A 335 -7.72 24.05 -6.25
CA GLY A 335 -7.30 23.19 -5.15
C GLY A 335 -7.82 21.75 -5.28
N ILE A 336 -9.12 21.58 -5.59
CA ILE A 336 -9.71 20.26 -5.83
C ILE A 336 -9.12 19.58 -7.07
N GLN A 337 -8.91 20.33 -8.16
CA GLN A 337 -8.30 19.79 -9.37
C GLN A 337 -6.86 19.31 -9.11
N TYR A 338 -6.09 20.09 -8.36
CA TYR A 338 -4.74 19.74 -7.98
C TYR A 338 -4.66 18.44 -7.15
N VAL A 339 -5.55 18.34 -6.16
CA VAL A 339 -5.74 17.16 -5.30
C VAL A 339 -6.09 15.93 -6.15
N LYS A 340 -7.04 16.07 -7.09
CA LYS A 340 -7.41 15.03 -8.05
C LYS A 340 -6.25 14.60 -8.96
N ASP A 341 -5.51 15.53 -9.55
CA ASP A 341 -4.42 15.21 -10.51
C ASP A 341 -3.30 14.46 -9.83
N LYS A 342 -2.96 14.94 -8.63
CA LYS A 342 -1.96 14.28 -7.82
C LYS A 342 -2.47 12.87 -7.50
N LEU A 343 -3.76 12.65 -7.31
CA LEU A 343 -4.26 11.30 -7.12
C LEU A 343 -4.36 10.32 -8.21
N GLN A 344 -4.81 10.81 -9.34
CA GLN A 344 -4.74 10.03 -10.54
C GLN A 344 -3.32 9.48 -10.72
N MET A 345 -2.30 10.27 -10.38
CA MET A 345 -0.90 9.85 -10.44
C MET A 345 -0.50 8.83 -9.35
N ARG A 346 -1.18 8.79 -8.18
CA ARG A 346 -0.99 7.76 -7.14
C ARG A 346 -1.44 6.41 -7.59
N ASP A 347 -2.71 6.35 -7.92
CA ASP A 347 -3.41 5.15 -8.28
C ASP A 347 -2.75 4.57 -9.52
N HIS A 348 -2.42 5.42 -10.49
CA HIS A 348 -1.70 5.00 -11.67
C HIS A 348 -0.37 4.36 -11.35
N PHE A 349 0.37 4.89 -10.36
CA PHE A 349 1.62 4.29 -9.94
C PHE A 349 1.41 2.96 -9.23
N ILE A 350 0.46 2.88 -8.30
CA ILE A 350 0.26 1.73 -7.42
C ILE A 350 -0.28 0.55 -8.22
N ASP A 351 -1.42 0.73 -8.87
CA ASP A 351 -2.20 -0.34 -9.50
C ASP A 351 -2.68 -0.01 -10.92
N GLY A 352 -2.19 1.08 -11.52
CA GLY A 352 -2.48 1.43 -12.91
C GLY A 352 -3.84 2.08 -13.12
N ARG A 353 -4.58 2.41 -12.05
CA ARG A 353 -5.88 3.11 -12.14
C ARG A 353 -5.66 4.62 -12.32
N ASP A 354 -6.17 5.18 -13.41
CA ASP A 354 -6.07 6.62 -13.70
C ASP A 354 -7.33 7.19 -14.35
N GLU A 355 -8.39 6.39 -14.54
CA GLU A 355 -9.66 6.91 -15.02
C GLU A 355 -10.55 7.25 -13.83
N LEU A 356 -10.90 8.53 -13.68
CA LEU A 356 -11.78 8.97 -12.60
C LEU A 356 -13.16 8.32 -12.75
N ILE A 357 -13.69 7.74 -11.67
CA ILE A 357 -15.08 7.32 -11.53
C ILE A 357 -15.88 8.40 -10.83
N LEU A 358 -15.43 8.79 -9.63
CA LEU A 358 -16.13 9.75 -8.78
C LEU A 358 -15.12 10.71 -8.15
N LEU A 359 -15.53 11.94 -7.88
CA LEU A 359 -14.86 12.91 -7.01
C LEU A 359 -15.94 13.78 -6.36
N GLU A 360 -16.17 13.61 -5.06
CA GLU A 360 -17.23 14.20 -4.27
C GLU A 360 -16.63 14.90 -3.06
N CYS A 361 -16.98 16.17 -2.87
CA CYS A 361 -16.57 16.96 -1.72
C CYS A 361 -17.66 16.90 -0.64
N LYS A 362 -17.38 16.27 0.51
CA LYS A 362 -18.32 16.18 1.64
C LYS A 362 -18.29 17.46 2.47
N PHE A 363 -18.78 18.56 1.90
CA PHE A 363 -18.70 19.91 2.47
C PHE A 363 -19.22 20.02 3.91
N ASP A 364 -20.24 19.23 4.25
CA ASP A 364 -20.84 19.11 5.58
C ASP A 364 -19.85 18.60 6.64
N LYS A 365 -18.85 17.83 6.22
CA LYS A 365 -17.82 17.26 7.10
C LYS A 365 -16.54 18.08 7.15
N TRP A 366 -16.48 19.18 6.39
CA TRP A 366 -15.30 20.01 6.32
C TRP A 366 -15.14 20.83 7.59
N LYS A 367 -13.89 21.10 7.94
CA LYS A 367 -13.57 21.83 9.16
C LYS A 367 -12.53 22.90 8.87
N PRO A 368 -12.81 24.19 9.15
CA PRO A 368 -14.09 24.73 9.59
C PRO A 368 -15.17 24.61 8.50
N ALA A 369 -16.44 24.49 8.93
CA ALA A 369 -17.57 24.32 8.03
C ALA A 369 -17.75 25.55 7.13
N LEU A 370 -17.93 25.32 5.83
CA LEU A 370 -18.26 26.36 4.86
C LEU A 370 -19.76 26.31 4.58
N SER A 371 -20.41 27.47 4.44
CA SER A 371 -21.71 27.52 3.78
C SER A 371 -21.55 27.06 2.34
N LYS A 372 -22.56 26.39 1.76
CA LYS A 372 -22.52 25.89 0.37
C LYS A 372 -21.93 26.98 -0.55
N MET A 373 -20.73 26.73 -1.07
CA MET A 373 -20.03 27.68 -1.93
C MET A 373 -20.79 27.80 -3.25
N ASN A 374 -21.49 28.92 -3.43
CA ASN A 374 -22.16 29.23 -4.70
C ASN A 374 -21.16 29.60 -5.82
N ASN A 375 -19.89 29.88 -5.50
CA ASN A 375 -18.86 30.24 -6.47
C ASN A 375 -17.51 29.57 -6.14
N SER A 376 -17.15 28.51 -6.87
CA SER A 376 -15.91 27.75 -6.69
C SER A 376 -14.65 28.44 -7.21
N ASP A 377 -14.78 29.58 -7.90
CA ASP A 377 -13.68 30.33 -8.48
C ASP A 377 -13.13 31.41 -7.54
N VAL A 378 -13.64 31.49 -6.31
CA VAL A 378 -13.10 32.36 -5.25
C VAL A 378 -11.78 31.80 -4.72
N LEU A 379 -10.82 32.69 -4.45
CA LEU A 379 -9.55 32.31 -3.81
C LEU A 379 -9.79 31.69 -2.44
N LEU A 380 -8.96 30.71 -2.06
CA LEU A 380 -9.05 30.15 -0.70
C LEU A 380 -8.79 31.26 0.34
N HIS A 381 -7.93 32.24 0.05
CA HIS A 381 -7.72 33.39 0.93
C HIS A 381 -9.05 34.08 1.26
N ASP A 382 -9.83 34.44 0.23
CA ASP A 382 -11.10 35.12 0.41
C ASP A 382 -12.14 34.28 1.13
N THR A 383 -12.03 32.96 1.02
CA THR A 383 -12.88 32.00 1.72
C THR A 383 -12.58 31.96 3.22
N TYR A 384 -11.30 31.89 3.58
CA TYR A 384 -10.90 31.56 4.94
C TYR A 384 -10.36 32.74 5.75
N LYS A 385 -10.15 33.92 5.14
CA LYS A 385 -9.57 35.12 5.78
C LYS A 385 -10.28 35.61 7.03
N HIS A 386 -11.56 35.27 7.19
CA HIS A 386 -12.39 35.71 8.32
C HIS A 386 -12.32 34.78 9.54
N LEU A 387 -11.61 33.65 9.43
CA LEU A 387 -11.52 32.68 10.52
C LEU A 387 -10.48 33.11 11.57
N PRO A 388 -10.73 32.81 12.86
CA PRO A 388 -9.75 33.05 13.92
C PRO A 388 -8.40 32.44 13.57
N HIS A 389 -7.33 33.20 13.82
CA HIS A 389 -5.93 32.80 13.58
C HIS A 389 -5.51 32.68 12.11
N TYR A 390 -6.32 33.08 11.13
CA TYR A 390 -5.88 33.23 9.74
C TYR A 390 -4.62 34.14 9.66
N PRO A 391 -3.61 33.79 8.85
CA PRO A 391 -3.57 32.73 7.86
C PRO A 391 -3.12 31.38 8.41
N ILE A 392 -2.82 31.28 9.71
CA ILE A 392 -2.35 30.08 10.40
C ILE A 392 -3.57 29.27 10.86
N ILE A 393 -4.26 28.61 9.94
CA ILE A 393 -5.42 27.77 10.25
C ILE A 393 -5.23 26.39 9.65
N GLN A 394 -5.77 25.39 10.34
CA GLN A 394 -5.86 24.04 9.78
C GLN A 394 -7.22 23.87 9.14
N VAL A 395 -7.22 23.36 7.90
CA VAL A 395 -8.45 23.02 7.20
C VAL A 395 -8.50 21.53 6.91
N HIS A 396 -9.67 20.97 6.99
CA HIS A 396 -9.96 19.58 6.71
C HIS A 396 -10.97 19.51 5.57
N TRP A 397 -10.57 18.88 4.46
CA TRP A 397 -11.49 18.52 3.39
C TRP A 397 -11.66 17.02 3.38
N GLU A 398 -12.91 16.57 3.49
CA GLU A 398 -13.27 15.18 3.25
C GLU A 398 -13.70 15.04 1.78
N ILE A 399 -12.97 14.19 1.05
CA ILE A 399 -13.13 14.01 -0.39
C ILE A 399 -13.29 12.52 -0.72
N LEU A 400 -14.47 12.24 -1.27
CA LEU A 400 -15.00 11.06 -1.95
C LEU A 400 -14.51 10.80 -3.38
N TYR A 401 -13.45 10.06 -3.70
CA TYR A 401 -13.17 9.66 -5.10
C TYR A 401 -13.11 8.15 -5.37
N ALA A 402 -12.88 7.80 -6.62
CA ALA A 402 -12.63 6.44 -7.05
C ALA A 402 -11.97 6.51 -8.42
N PHE A 403 -10.94 5.69 -8.64
CA PHE A 403 -10.34 5.51 -9.95
C PHE A 403 -10.49 4.07 -10.42
N MET A 404 -10.47 3.88 -11.73
CA MET A 404 -10.41 2.57 -12.37
C MET A 404 -9.28 2.51 -13.41
N VAL A 405 -8.91 1.29 -13.79
CA VAL A 405 -8.09 1.07 -14.97
C VAL A 405 -8.95 1.36 -16.20
N PRO A 406 -8.49 2.21 -17.14
CA PRO A 406 -9.21 2.47 -18.37
C PRO A 406 -9.41 1.22 -19.18
N TYR A 407 -10.58 1.10 -19.82
CA TYR A 407 -10.96 -0.06 -20.61
C TYR A 407 -9.86 -0.50 -21.60
N LYS A 408 -9.22 0.47 -22.28
CA LYS A 408 -8.12 0.22 -23.24
C LYS A 408 -6.86 -0.45 -22.65
N ARG A 409 -6.67 -0.39 -21.34
CA ARG A 409 -5.55 -1.03 -20.61
C ARG A 409 -6.01 -2.24 -19.79
N THR A 410 -7.23 -2.70 -20.03
CA THR A 410 -7.73 -3.95 -19.46
C THR A 410 -7.52 -5.12 -20.42
N ILE A 411 -7.50 -6.32 -19.87
CA ILE A 411 -7.39 -7.57 -20.61
C ILE A 411 -8.75 -8.26 -20.63
N ASP A 412 -9.08 -8.86 -21.78
CA ASP A 412 -10.24 -9.75 -21.89
C ASP A 412 -10.01 -11.00 -21.05
N ILE A 413 -11.09 -11.51 -20.50
CA ILE A 413 -11.16 -12.82 -19.86
C ILE A 413 -11.34 -13.95 -20.91
N GLN A 414 -11.84 -13.63 -22.11
CA GLN A 414 -12.05 -14.59 -23.19
C GLN A 414 -10.74 -14.83 -23.95
N ARG A 415 -10.28 -16.08 -23.92
CA ARG A 415 -9.00 -16.50 -24.51
C ARG A 415 -9.18 -16.76 -26.01
N ASN A 416 -9.12 -15.71 -26.83
CA ASN A 416 -9.23 -15.90 -28.28
C ASN A 416 -7.94 -16.45 -28.91
N ASN A 417 -6.78 -16.38 -28.24
CA ASN A 417 -5.54 -17.03 -28.66
C ASN A 417 -4.64 -17.29 -27.44
N LEU A 418 -4.30 -18.56 -27.16
CA LEU A 418 -3.19 -18.87 -26.26
C LEU A 418 -1.92 -18.24 -26.84
N PRO A 419 -1.04 -17.61 -26.02
CA PRO A 419 0.24 -17.12 -26.51
C PRO A 419 0.99 -18.28 -27.18
N LYS A 420 1.48 -18.06 -28.40
CA LYS A 420 2.41 -19.01 -29.04
C LYS A 420 3.55 -19.25 -28.06
N LYS A 421 3.91 -20.53 -27.84
CA LYS A 421 4.98 -20.97 -26.94
C LYS A 421 6.18 -20.04 -27.12
N ILE A 422 6.42 -19.16 -26.15
CA ILE A 422 7.71 -18.46 -26.08
C ILE A 422 8.68 -19.58 -25.74
N ASP A 423 9.48 -19.98 -26.73
CA ASP A 423 10.50 -20.99 -26.55
C ASP A 423 11.59 -20.40 -25.66
N LEU A 424 11.38 -20.50 -24.34
CA LEU A 424 12.32 -20.00 -23.33
C LEU A 424 13.60 -20.85 -23.31
N GLY A 425 13.69 -21.93 -24.11
CA GLY A 425 14.86 -22.81 -24.16
C GLY A 425 15.15 -23.52 -22.84
N ILE A 426 14.19 -23.57 -21.92
CA ILE A 426 14.32 -24.12 -20.58
C ILE A 426 13.35 -25.29 -20.44
N GLU A 427 13.90 -26.47 -20.16
CA GLU A 427 13.14 -27.67 -19.84
C GLU A 427 12.59 -27.53 -18.42
N PHE A 428 11.31 -27.18 -18.30
CA PHE A 428 10.62 -27.14 -17.02
C PHE A 428 10.36 -28.58 -16.58
N ILE A 429 10.93 -28.99 -15.46
CA ILE A 429 10.56 -30.24 -14.81
C ILE A 429 9.15 -30.01 -14.24
N PRO A 430 8.11 -30.71 -14.73
CA PRO A 430 6.81 -30.66 -14.10
C PRO A 430 6.99 -31.10 -12.65
N SER A 431 6.69 -30.21 -11.72
CA SER A 431 6.60 -30.62 -10.31
C SER A 431 5.34 -31.47 -10.19
N ASN A 432 5.46 -32.77 -10.46
CA ASN A 432 4.43 -33.77 -10.14
C ASN A 432 4.16 -33.85 -8.63
N GLU A 433 4.91 -33.10 -7.82
CA GLU A 433 4.70 -32.85 -6.40
C GLU A 433 4.04 -31.47 -6.18
N LYS A 434 2.86 -31.17 -6.75
CA LYS A 434 1.96 -30.23 -6.06
C LYS A 434 1.53 -30.92 -4.77
N SER A 435 1.74 -30.25 -3.66
CA SER A 435 1.60 -30.85 -2.34
C SER A 435 0.16 -31.20 -1.98
N THR A 436 -0.03 -32.30 -1.27
CA THR A 436 -1.30 -32.77 -0.70
C THR A 436 -1.71 -31.87 0.48
N PHE A 437 -2.14 -30.63 0.23
CA PHE A 437 -2.57 -29.75 1.30
C PHE A 437 -3.97 -29.20 1.06
N ASN A 438 -4.73 -29.03 2.15
CA ASN A 438 -6.00 -28.33 2.15
C ASN A 438 -5.72 -26.82 2.38
N PRO A 439 -5.99 -25.94 1.40
CA PRO A 439 -5.78 -24.49 1.54
C PRO A 439 -6.83 -23.79 2.43
N LEU A 440 -7.86 -24.51 2.88
CA LEU A 440 -9.00 -23.97 3.63
C LEU A 440 -8.69 -23.89 5.14
N LEU A 441 -9.17 -22.83 5.79
CA LEU A 441 -9.31 -22.78 7.26
C LEU A 441 -10.56 -23.54 7.68
N TYR A 442 -10.39 -24.54 8.55
CA TYR A 442 -11.51 -25.19 9.25
C TYR A 442 -12.11 -24.32 10.38
N GLU A 443 -11.38 -23.29 10.82
CA GLU A 443 -11.82 -22.36 11.86
C GLU A 443 -11.57 -20.93 11.35
N CYS A 444 -12.64 -20.16 11.18
CA CYS A 444 -12.66 -18.77 10.73
C CYS A 444 -12.03 -17.82 11.78
N ASP A 445 -10.76 -18.05 12.12
CA ASP A 445 -10.03 -17.36 13.18
C ASP A 445 -9.33 -16.11 12.62
N LEU A 446 -10.12 -15.04 12.49
CA LEU A 446 -9.64 -13.72 12.11
C LEU A 446 -8.48 -13.24 13.00
N TYR A 447 -8.49 -13.61 14.28
CA TYR A 447 -7.42 -13.23 15.22
C TYR A 447 -6.08 -13.88 14.83
N LYS A 448 -6.06 -15.18 14.47
CA LYS A 448 -4.86 -15.85 13.93
C LYS A 448 -4.36 -15.18 12.65
N LEU A 449 -5.27 -14.80 11.74
CA LEU A 449 -4.90 -14.12 10.49
C LEU A 449 -4.32 -12.72 10.75
N LYS A 450 -4.87 -11.95 11.70
CA LYS A 450 -4.27 -10.67 12.13
C LYS A 450 -2.85 -10.85 12.65
N ILE A 451 -2.60 -11.87 13.49
CA ILE A 451 -1.26 -12.17 14.02
C ILE A 451 -0.28 -12.54 12.89
N ILE A 452 -0.72 -13.30 11.89
CA ILE A 452 0.10 -13.61 10.71
C ILE A 452 0.50 -12.32 10.01
N GLN A 453 -0.49 -11.48 9.70
CA GLN A 453 -0.29 -10.24 8.96
C GLN A 453 0.69 -9.32 9.66
N ASP A 454 0.55 -9.16 10.99
CA ASP A 454 1.47 -8.38 11.81
C ASP A 454 2.92 -8.91 11.72
N LYS A 455 3.09 -10.23 11.87
CA LYS A 455 4.42 -10.86 11.81
C LYS A 455 5.10 -10.69 10.46
N VAL A 456 4.34 -10.75 9.37
CA VAL A 456 4.85 -10.54 8.00
C VAL A 456 5.20 -9.07 7.81
N HIS A 457 4.29 -8.16 8.15
CA HIS A 457 4.47 -6.72 7.96
C HIS A 457 5.69 -6.18 8.73
N LEU A 458 5.96 -6.69 9.93
CA LEU A 458 7.13 -6.29 10.73
C LEU A 458 8.47 -6.68 10.10
N LYS A 459 8.50 -7.72 9.25
CA LYS A 459 9.71 -8.15 8.54
C LYS A 459 9.90 -7.44 7.21
N LEU A 460 8.82 -6.96 6.60
CA LEU A 460 8.87 -6.29 5.32
C LEU A 460 9.54 -4.91 5.45
N THR A 461 10.56 -4.73 4.63
CA THR A 461 11.30 -3.48 4.48
C THR A 461 11.25 -3.09 3.01
N ARG A 462 11.02 -1.81 2.75
CA ARG A 462 10.60 -1.28 1.44
C ARG A 462 11.74 -0.83 0.51
N ASP A 463 12.98 -1.11 0.89
CA ASP A 463 14.19 -0.91 0.08
C ASP A 463 14.67 -2.23 -0.55
N ASN A 464 15.21 -2.16 -1.76
CA ASN A 464 15.86 -3.28 -2.46
C ASN A 464 14.97 -4.55 -2.58
N LEU A 465 13.69 -4.36 -2.90
CA LEU A 465 12.66 -5.42 -2.85
C LEU A 465 13.04 -6.70 -3.62
N LEU A 466 13.48 -6.59 -4.88
CA LEU A 466 13.91 -7.74 -5.67
C LEU A 466 15.12 -8.46 -5.03
N GLN A 467 16.09 -7.72 -4.49
CA GLN A 467 17.24 -8.33 -3.81
C GLN A 467 16.81 -9.14 -2.59
N LYS A 468 15.86 -8.61 -1.81
CA LYS A 468 15.37 -9.25 -0.59
C LYS A 468 14.52 -10.47 -0.87
N LEU A 469 13.70 -10.43 -1.93
CA LEU A 469 12.97 -11.61 -2.42
C LEU A 469 13.94 -12.72 -2.81
N LEU A 470 14.96 -12.43 -3.63
CA LEU A 470 15.93 -13.43 -4.05
C LEU A 470 16.79 -13.93 -2.88
N HIS A 471 17.15 -13.04 -1.95
CA HIS A 471 17.83 -13.41 -0.69
C HIS A 471 16.99 -14.38 0.14
N GLU A 472 15.70 -14.11 0.29
CA GLU A 472 14.75 -14.97 1.02
C GLU A 472 14.66 -16.37 0.39
N VAL A 473 14.59 -16.46 -0.93
CA VAL A 473 14.59 -17.75 -1.65
C VAL A 473 15.89 -18.52 -1.39
N ILE A 474 17.05 -17.87 -1.45
CA ILE A 474 18.36 -18.49 -1.15
C ILE A 474 18.42 -18.94 0.31
N LYS A 475 17.92 -18.11 1.23
CA LYS A 475 17.89 -18.39 2.67
C LYS A 475 17.05 -19.60 3.01
N ASN A 476 15.97 -19.83 2.28
CA ASN A 476 15.12 -21.01 2.44
C ASN A 476 15.60 -22.22 1.61
N ASP A 477 16.88 -22.24 1.19
CA ASP A 477 17.53 -23.35 0.46
C ASP A 477 17.01 -23.61 -0.97
N HIS A 478 16.47 -22.57 -1.62
CA HIS A 478 15.90 -22.64 -2.97
C HIS A 478 16.75 -21.92 -4.04
N LEU A 479 18.08 -21.82 -3.85
CA LEU A 479 18.98 -21.21 -4.86
C LEU A 479 18.83 -21.84 -6.26
N ARG A 480 18.51 -23.14 -6.34
CA ARG A 480 18.30 -23.84 -7.62
C ARG A 480 17.17 -23.25 -8.46
N ASP A 481 16.19 -22.61 -7.83
CA ASP A 481 15.04 -22.02 -8.52
C ASP A 481 15.41 -20.69 -9.21
N LEU A 482 16.59 -20.15 -8.90
CA LEU A 482 17.08 -18.87 -9.42
C LEU A 482 18.13 -19.04 -10.55
N ILE A 483 18.55 -20.28 -10.83
CA ILE A 483 19.63 -20.62 -11.76
C ILE A 483 19.23 -21.80 -12.67
N THR A 484 19.87 -21.98 -13.83
CA THR A 484 19.48 -23.02 -14.82
C THR A 484 20.27 -24.35 -14.70
N PHE A 485 21.30 -24.46 -13.85
CA PHE A 485 22.21 -25.62 -13.89
C PHE A 485 21.78 -26.82 -13.04
N GLN A 486 21.77 -28.00 -13.66
CA GLN A 486 21.59 -29.31 -13.02
C GLN A 486 22.96 -29.97 -12.76
N TYR A 487 23.18 -30.48 -11.56
CA TYR A 487 24.36 -31.28 -11.17
C TYR A 487 23.96 -32.75 -11.02
N THR A 488 24.91 -33.66 -11.23
CA THR A 488 24.68 -35.11 -11.19
C THR A 488 24.97 -35.74 -9.81
N ASN A 489 25.66 -35.04 -8.88
CA ASN A 489 26.00 -35.57 -7.54
C ASN A 489 25.71 -34.58 -6.37
N LYS A 490 25.29 -35.10 -5.20
CA LYS A 490 24.98 -34.33 -3.97
C LYS A 490 26.19 -33.61 -3.36
N LYS A 491 27.40 -34.15 -3.44
CA LYS A 491 28.60 -33.50 -2.87
C LYS A 491 29.03 -32.29 -3.71
N GLU A 492 28.97 -32.43 -5.02
CA GLU A 492 29.21 -31.35 -6.00
C GLU A 492 28.18 -30.24 -5.90
N LYS A 493 26.89 -30.59 -5.65
CA LYS A 493 25.82 -29.61 -5.38
C LYS A 493 26.19 -28.61 -4.30
N LYS A 494 26.63 -29.08 -3.12
CA LYS A 494 26.88 -28.21 -1.97
C LYS A 494 28.02 -27.24 -2.27
N GLN A 495 29.14 -27.76 -2.78
CA GLN A 495 30.29 -26.95 -3.16
C GLN A 495 29.95 -25.93 -4.25
N PHE A 496 29.14 -26.31 -5.24
CA PHE A 496 28.67 -25.41 -6.27
C PHE A 496 27.76 -24.29 -5.73
N CYS A 497 26.79 -24.63 -4.89
CA CYS A 497 25.92 -23.64 -4.24
C CYS A 497 26.73 -22.67 -3.36
N ASP A 498 27.73 -23.17 -2.63
CA ASP A 498 28.61 -22.35 -1.81
C ASP A 498 29.44 -21.40 -2.67
N ASN A 499 29.97 -21.87 -3.81
CA ASN A 499 30.68 -21.04 -4.78
C ASN A 499 29.77 -19.93 -5.36
N ILE A 500 28.52 -20.24 -5.72
CA ILE A 500 27.56 -19.23 -6.19
C ILE A 500 27.25 -18.21 -5.09
N LYS A 501 26.97 -18.67 -3.87
CA LYS A 501 26.72 -17.81 -2.72
C LYS A 501 27.90 -16.84 -2.48
N GLN A 502 29.13 -17.31 -2.63
CA GLN A 502 30.33 -16.48 -2.55
C GLN A 502 30.40 -15.44 -3.68
N GLN A 503 30.18 -15.84 -4.94
CA GLN A 503 30.17 -14.91 -6.08
C GLN A 503 29.11 -13.81 -5.96
N MET A 504 27.99 -14.11 -5.30
CA MET A 504 26.89 -13.17 -5.07
C MET A 504 27.04 -12.35 -3.79
N ASN A 505 28.11 -12.55 -3.02
CA ASN A 505 28.29 -11.95 -1.69
C ASN A 505 27.09 -12.23 -0.76
N TYR A 506 26.57 -13.45 -0.77
CA TYR A 506 25.44 -13.84 0.05
C TYR A 506 25.82 -13.85 1.54
N ASN A 507 25.10 -13.05 2.32
CA ASN A 507 25.18 -13.04 3.78
C ASN A 507 23.78 -13.15 4.36
N GLU A 508 23.52 -14.19 5.16
CA GLU A 508 22.20 -14.49 5.70
C GLU A 508 21.59 -13.34 6.53
N LYS A 509 22.42 -12.55 7.20
CA LYS A 509 21.98 -11.43 8.05
C LYS A 509 21.90 -10.10 7.32
N LYS A 510 22.41 -10.00 6.09
CA LYS A 510 22.55 -8.75 5.35
C LYS A 510 21.99 -8.86 3.94
N PRO A 511 20.65 -8.84 3.79
CA PRO A 511 20.01 -9.07 2.49
C PRO A 511 20.32 -7.96 1.46
N ASN A 512 20.61 -6.74 1.93
CA ASN A 512 20.98 -5.60 1.07
C ASN A 512 22.36 -5.70 0.42
N GLU A 513 23.21 -6.65 0.84
CA GLU A 513 24.55 -6.85 0.27
C GLU A 513 24.57 -7.85 -0.89
N LEU A 514 23.43 -8.48 -1.19
CA LEU A 514 23.29 -9.47 -2.27
C LEU A 514 23.50 -8.82 -3.64
N ILE A 515 24.47 -9.33 -4.41
CA ILE A 515 24.77 -8.87 -5.75
C ILE A 515 23.82 -9.57 -6.74
N LEU A 516 23.04 -8.78 -7.48
CA LEU A 516 22.22 -9.28 -8.58
C LEU A 516 23.05 -9.32 -9.86
N ASN A 517 23.36 -10.53 -10.33
CA ASN A 517 24.10 -10.77 -11.56
C ASN A 517 23.29 -11.70 -12.46
N ASP A 518 22.83 -11.20 -13.60
CA ASP A 518 22.00 -11.91 -14.56
C ASP A 518 22.73 -13.02 -15.34
N LYS A 519 24.07 -13.04 -15.28
CA LYS A 519 24.88 -14.16 -15.77
C LYS A 519 24.85 -15.37 -14.84
N ILE A 520 24.56 -15.14 -13.55
CA ILE A 520 24.48 -16.19 -12.52
C ILE A 520 23.02 -16.54 -12.26
N LEU A 521 22.21 -15.52 -11.95
CA LEU A 521 20.78 -15.62 -11.68
C LEU A 521 19.99 -15.54 -12.98
N THR A 522 19.85 -16.67 -13.65
CA THR A 522 19.17 -16.75 -14.95
C THR A 522 17.70 -16.35 -14.89
N ILE A 523 17.06 -16.45 -13.71
CA ILE A 523 15.71 -15.92 -13.47
C ILE A 523 15.61 -14.42 -13.81
N LEU A 524 16.69 -13.64 -13.67
CA LEU A 524 16.68 -12.22 -14.03
C LEU A 524 16.50 -12.02 -15.54
N ASN A 525 16.95 -12.96 -16.38
CA ASN A 525 16.74 -12.91 -17.82
C ASN A 525 15.30 -13.30 -18.19
N GLU A 526 14.74 -14.33 -17.54
CA GLU A 526 13.32 -14.69 -17.65
C GLU A 526 12.44 -13.46 -17.35
N LEU A 527 12.72 -12.75 -16.26
CA LEU A 527 11.97 -11.55 -15.88
C LEU A 527 12.08 -10.42 -16.90
N LYS A 528 13.26 -10.21 -17.50
CA LYS A 528 13.42 -9.17 -18.53
C LYS A 528 12.61 -9.48 -19.78
N ILE A 529 12.51 -10.75 -20.16
CA ILE A 529 11.68 -11.19 -21.30
C ILE A 529 10.22 -10.97 -20.97
N LEU A 530 9.75 -11.51 -19.85
CA LEU A 530 8.37 -11.40 -19.40
C LEU A 530 7.93 -9.93 -19.21
N TYR A 531 8.84 -9.05 -18.76
CA TYR A 531 8.52 -7.63 -18.60
C TYR A 531 8.08 -6.99 -19.93
N HIS A 532 8.59 -7.47 -21.07
CA HIS A 532 8.24 -6.98 -22.40
C HIS A 532 7.12 -7.78 -23.08
N ASP A 533 6.46 -8.68 -22.36
CA ASP A 533 5.30 -9.42 -22.87
C ASP A 533 4.20 -8.45 -23.32
N ASP A 534 3.52 -8.78 -24.42
CA ASP A 534 2.49 -7.93 -25.02
C ASP A 534 1.31 -7.71 -24.08
N ILE A 535 0.97 -8.68 -23.22
CA ILE A 535 -0.10 -8.54 -22.22
C ILE A 535 0.32 -7.51 -21.16
N HIS A 536 1.56 -7.59 -20.66
CA HIS A 536 2.07 -6.61 -19.70
C HIS A 536 2.14 -5.20 -20.30
N LYS A 537 2.56 -5.09 -21.57
CA LYS A 537 2.59 -3.84 -22.32
C LYS A 537 1.20 -3.27 -22.57
N GLN A 538 0.22 -4.10 -22.93
CA GLN A 538 -1.18 -3.67 -23.12
C GLN A 538 -1.75 -3.06 -21.83
N MET A 539 -1.44 -3.66 -20.68
CA MET A 539 -1.84 -3.10 -19.38
C MET A 539 -1.09 -1.81 -18.99
N GLY A 540 -0.02 -1.44 -19.70
CA GLY A 540 0.79 -0.25 -19.42
C GLY A 540 1.95 -0.50 -18.46
N TYR A 541 2.49 -1.72 -18.41
CA TYR A 541 3.56 -2.15 -17.51
C TYR A 541 3.23 -1.98 -16.00
N PRO A 542 2.08 -2.48 -15.52
CA PRO A 542 1.67 -2.26 -14.14
C PRO A 542 2.52 -3.00 -13.11
N LEU A 543 3.21 -4.10 -13.44
CA LEU A 543 4.02 -4.87 -12.51
C LEU A 543 5.50 -4.44 -12.48
N GLN A 544 6.10 -4.50 -11.30
CA GLN A 544 7.55 -4.43 -11.10
C GLN A 544 8.20 -5.81 -11.24
N LEU A 545 9.51 -5.84 -11.50
CA LEU A 545 10.26 -7.10 -11.64
C LEU A 545 10.13 -8.03 -10.43
N TYR A 546 10.03 -7.50 -9.21
CA TYR A 546 9.87 -8.32 -8.00
C TYR A 546 8.46 -8.93 -7.87
N GLU A 547 7.42 -8.26 -8.37
CA GLU A 547 6.05 -8.79 -8.43
C GLU A 547 5.96 -9.90 -9.47
N MET A 548 6.54 -9.68 -10.66
CA MET A 548 6.64 -10.72 -11.69
C MET A 548 7.47 -11.91 -11.22
N CYS A 549 8.56 -11.66 -10.48
CA CYS A 549 9.38 -12.71 -9.86
C CYS A 549 8.60 -13.52 -8.84
N ALA A 550 7.79 -12.90 -8.01
CA ALA A 550 6.95 -13.61 -7.05
C ALA A 550 5.96 -14.56 -7.74
N ILE A 551 5.29 -14.10 -8.81
CA ILE A 551 4.40 -14.96 -9.62
C ILE A 551 5.19 -16.11 -10.25
N LEU A 552 6.34 -15.82 -10.87
CA LEU A 552 7.17 -16.84 -11.52
C LEU A 552 7.70 -17.88 -10.53
N LEU A 553 8.13 -17.47 -9.34
CA LEU A 553 8.57 -18.35 -8.26
C LEU A 553 7.43 -19.24 -7.75
N TYR A 554 6.22 -18.70 -7.68
CA TYR A 554 5.04 -19.45 -7.25
C TYR A 554 4.59 -20.47 -8.31
N CYS A 555 4.42 -20.03 -9.55
CA CYS A 555 3.83 -20.86 -10.60
C CYS A 555 4.82 -21.85 -11.20
N GLY A 556 6.10 -21.45 -11.32
CA GLY A 556 7.07 -22.13 -12.17
C GLY A 556 8.23 -22.82 -11.46
N LYS A 557 8.38 -22.65 -10.14
CA LYS A 557 9.59 -23.07 -9.43
C LYS A 557 9.29 -23.92 -8.19
N SER A 558 10.28 -24.70 -7.76
CA SER A 558 10.09 -25.73 -6.72
C SER A 558 9.91 -25.16 -5.30
N CYS A 559 10.33 -23.91 -5.05
CA CYS A 559 10.12 -23.22 -3.78
C CYS A 559 8.66 -23.10 -3.39
N ASN A 560 7.73 -23.08 -4.36
CA ASN A 560 6.31 -22.98 -4.07
C ASN A 560 5.82 -24.10 -3.15
N VAL A 561 6.33 -25.33 -3.29
CA VAL A 561 5.91 -26.47 -2.46
C VAL A 561 6.16 -26.18 -0.97
N GLN A 562 7.38 -25.73 -0.65
CA GLN A 562 7.77 -25.40 0.72
C GLN A 562 7.11 -24.10 1.20
N PHE A 563 7.00 -23.10 0.33
CA PHE A 563 6.27 -21.86 0.60
C PHE A 563 4.83 -22.16 1.02
N SER A 564 4.07 -22.86 0.18
CA SER A 564 2.67 -23.24 0.41
C SER A 564 2.51 -24.09 1.68
N TYR A 565 3.42 -25.05 1.92
CA TYR A 565 3.44 -25.82 3.17
C TYR A 565 3.61 -24.94 4.41
N ASP A 566 4.56 -24.01 4.37
CA ASP A 566 4.80 -23.08 5.47
C ASP A 566 3.60 -22.14 5.69
N GLN A 567 2.93 -21.66 4.63
CA GLN A 567 1.72 -20.84 4.75
C GLN A 567 0.60 -21.58 5.50
N ILE A 568 0.30 -22.81 5.10
CA ILE A 568 -0.76 -23.63 5.72
C ILE A 568 -0.44 -23.97 7.18
N LYS A 569 0.84 -24.02 7.55
CA LYS A 569 1.30 -24.15 8.94
C LYS A 569 1.41 -22.81 9.69
N PHE A 570 0.84 -21.72 9.15
CA PHE A 570 0.88 -20.37 9.71
C PHE A 570 2.31 -19.80 9.88
N ARG A 571 3.26 -20.27 9.05
CA ARG A 571 4.68 -19.88 9.06
C ARG A 571 5.03 -18.85 7.98
N HIS A 572 4.08 -18.00 7.60
CA HIS A 572 4.25 -16.91 6.62
C HIS A 572 5.48 -16.03 6.88
N HIS A 573 5.84 -15.84 8.15
CA HIS A 573 7.03 -15.07 8.55
C HIS A 573 8.37 -15.63 8.04
N LYS A 574 8.40 -16.84 7.46
CA LYS A 574 9.57 -17.37 6.73
C LYS A 574 9.70 -16.84 5.31
N TRP A 575 8.59 -16.39 4.74
CA TRP A 575 8.45 -15.94 3.36
C TRP A 575 7.81 -14.54 3.25
N PRO A 576 8.18 -13.55 4.09
CA PRO A 576 7.54 -12.25 4.07
C PRO A 576 7.59 -11.54 2.71
N TYR A 577 8.69 -11.64 1.96
CA TYR A 577 8.84 -10.96 0.67
C TYR A 577 8.06 -11.69 -0.43
N LEU A 578 8.17 -13.02 -0.54
CA LEU A 578 7.42 -13.79 -1.54
C LEU A 578 5.91 -13.64 -1.33
N ASP A 579 5.43 -13.77 -0.08
CA ASP A 579 4.02 -13.62 0.27
C ASP A 579 3.50 -12.20 -0.04
N GLY A 580 4.20 -11.16 0.42
CA GLY A 580 3.78 -9.77 0.22
C GLY A 580 3.79 -9.35 -1.25
N HIS A 581 4.81 -9.75 -2.02
CA HIS A 581 4.90 -9.42 -3.44
C HIS A 581 3.88 -10.19 -4.28
N LEU A 582 3.55 -11.43 -3.92
CA LEU A 582 2.54 -12.22 -4.62
C LEU A 582 1.13 -11.62 -4.44
N ILE A 583 0.77 -11.25 -3.20
CA ILE A 583 -0.49 -10.56 -2.89
C ILE A 583 -0.60 -9.26 -3.71
N ASN A 584 0.45 -8.43 -3.70
CA ASN A 584 0.46 -7.17 -4.45
C ASN A 584 0.31 -7.41 -5.96
N ALA A 585 1.04 -8.37 -6.52
CA ALA A 585 0.98 -8.68 -7.94
C ALA A 585 -0.42 -9.14 -8.36
N ILE A 586 -1.06 -10.01 -7.55
CA ILE A 586 -2.43 -10.47 -7.80
C ILE A 586 -3.42 -9.31 -7.71
N ASN A 587 -3.32 -8.46 -6.69
CA ASN A 587 -4.19 -7.28 -6.55
C ASN A 587 -4.09 -6.31 -7.73
N ILE A 588 -2.88 -6.09 -8.25
CA ILE A 588 -2.66 -5.25 -9.43
C ILE A 588 -3.32 -5.91 -10.65
N LEU A 589 -3.01 -7.17 -10.97
CA LEU A 589 -3.59 -7.82 -12.14
C LEU A 589 -5.12 -7.98 -12.06
N HIS A 590 -5.65 -8.19 -10.85
CA HIS A 590 -7.07 -8.31 -10.57
C HIS A 590 -7.89 -7.10 -11.04
N VAL A 591 -7.35 -5.88 -10.99
CA VAL A 591 -8.07 -4.67 -11.42
C VAL A 591 -7.93 -4.40 -12.93
N HIS A 592 -6.93 -5.00 -13.56
CA HIS A 592 -6.68 -4.92 -15.00
C HIS A 592 -7.53 -5.91 -15.82
N GLU A 593 -8.16 -6.89 -15.20
CA GLU A 593 -9.03 -7.83 -15.91
C GLU A 593 -10.49 -7.40 -15.89
N ARG A 594 -11.21 -7.70 -16.98
CA ARG A 594 -12.66 -7.51 -17.13
C ARG A 594 -13.46 -8.63 -16.47
N ARG A 595 -13.25 -8.84 -15.18
CA ARG A 595 -13.86 -9.93 -14.41
C ARG A 595 -15.37 -9.80 -14.29
N GLU A 596 -15.89 -8.58 -14.33
CA GLU A 596 -17.32 -8.26 -14.41
C GLU A 596 -18.03 -8.90 -15.62
N GLU A 597 -17.27 -9.25 -16.66
CA GLU A 597 -17.77 -9.93 -17.86
C GLU A 597 -17.68 -11.48 -17.74
N SER A 598 -17.15 -12.00 -16.62
CA SER A 598 -16.72 -13.41 -16.51
C SER A 598 -17.77 -14.37 -16.01
N GLU A 599 -18.07 -15.40 -16.78
CA GLU A 599 -18.89 -16.55 -16.36
C GLU A 599 -18.05 -17.80 -16.13
N MET A 600 -16.75 -17.62 -15.91
CA MET A 600 -15.78 -18.70 -15.83
C MET A 600 -15.93 -19.47 -14.52
N GLU A 601 -16.16 -20.77 -14.64
CA GLU A 601 -16.00 -21.73 -13.55
C GLU A 601 -14.52 -22.09 -13.42
N LEU A 602 -14.02 -22.20 -12.19
CA LEU A 602 -12.62 -22.55 -11.94
C LEU A 602 -12.52 -23.78 -11.06
N TYR A 603 -11.47 -24.56 -11.26
CA TYR A 603 -11.27 -25.84 -10.59
C TYR A 603 -9.88 -25.96 -9.99
N CYS A 604 -9.78 -26.59 -8.82
CA CYS A 604 -8.52 -26.94 -8.17
C CYS A 604 -8.56 -28.38 -7.66
N GLY A 605 -7.62 -29.21 -8.13
CA GLY A 605 -7.47 -30.59 -7.66
C GLY A 605 -6.62 -30.69 -6.40
N LEU A 606 -7.15 -31.34 -5.37
CA LEU A 606 -6.46 -31.62 -4.12
C LEU A 606 -6.28 -33.13 -3.94
N LYS A 607 -5.04 -33.60 -4.12
CA LYS A 607 -4.67 -35.00 -3.99
C LYS A 607 -4.81 -35.49 -2.54
N LYS A 608 -5.49 -36.62 -2.34
CA LYS A 608 -5.68 -37.29 -1.04
C LYS A 608 -6.32 -36.41 0.06
N VAL A 609 -7.07 -35.38 -0.33
CA VAL A 609 -7.89 -34.59 0.58
C VAL A 609 -9.34 -35.05 0.43
N ARG A 610 -10.01 -35.36 1.54
CA ARG A 610 -11.46 -35.62 1.60
C ARG A 610 -11.98 -35.07 2.92
N LEU A 611 -13.11 -34.38 2.89
CA LEU A 611 -13.76 -33.76 4.05
C LEU A 611 -14.86 -34.70 4.54
N GLU A 612 -14.80 -35.14 5.80
CA GLU A 612 -15.74 -36.15 6.32
C GLU A 612 -17.10 -35.55 6.68
N ASN A 613 -17.12 -34.30 7.16
CA ASN A 613 -18.34 -33.58 7.50
C ASN A 613 -18.23 -32.10 7.16
N ILE A 614 -18.48 -31.72 5.90
CA ILE A 614 -18.35 -30.32 5.49
C ILE A 614 -19.21 -29.37 6.32
N GLU A 615 -20.43 -29.76 6.72
CA GLU A 615 -21.31 -28.87 7.47
C GLU A 615 -20.80 -28.57 8.88
N LYS A 616 -20.02 -29.48 9.48
CA LYS A 616 -19.32 -29.26 10.76
C LYS A 616 -17.91 -28.70 10.57
N GLU A 617 -17.27 -28.99 9.45
CA GLU A 617 -15.86 -28.70 9.18
C GLU A 617 -15.64 -27.36 8.49
N ILE A 618 -16.55 -26.92 7.60
CA ILE A 618 -16.38 -25.74 6.75
C ILE A 618 -17.75 -25.13 6.36
N LYS A 619 -18.15 -24.02 7.00
CA LYS A 619 -19.31 -23.23 6.55
C LYS A 619 -18.90 -21.97 5.79
N SER A 620 -17.98 -21.20 6.36
CA SER A 620 -17.39 -20.02 5.74
C SER A 620 -15.93 -19.86 6.15
N GLY A 621 -15.09 -19.31 5.27
CA GLY A 621 -13.65 -19.27 5.52
C GLY A 621 -12.88 -18.22 4.72
N PHE A 622 -11.58 -18.21 4.98
CA PHE A 622 -10.57 -17.37 4.35
C PHE A 622 -9.46 -18.26 3.79
N PHE A 623 -8.82 -17.83 2.70
CA PHE A 623 -7.67 -18.54 2.16
C PHE A 623 -6.43 -18.26 3.02
N ILE A 624 -5.84 -19.33 3.59
CA ILE A 624 -4.58 -19.21 4.35
C ILE A 624 -3.42 -19.03 3.37
N SER A 625 -3.42 -19.82 2.31
CA SER A 625 -2.42 -19.77 1.26
C SER A 625 -3.04 -19.26 -0.04
N HIS A 626 -2.18 -18.92 -0.98
CA HIS A 626 -2.59 -18.68 -2.36
C HIS A 626 -3.17 -19.98 -2.94
N VAL A 627 -4.09 -19.85 -3.91
CA VAL A 627 -4.76 -21.01 -4.52
C VAL A 627 -4.68 -20.94 -6.04
N SER A 628 -4.03 -21.94 -6.64
CA SER A 628 -3.91 -22.10 -8.09
C SER A 628 -5.12 -22.87 -8.60
N THR A 629 -5.77 -22.34 -9.64
CA THR A 629 -7.00 -22.87 -10.24
C THR A 629 -6.87 -22.90 -11.76
N SER A 630 -7.71 -23.65 -12.44
CA SER A 630 -7.80 -23.71 -13.90
C SER A 630 -9.25 -23.61 -14.34
N ASP A 631 -9.49 -23.02 -15.51
CA ASP A 631 -10.79 -23.12 -16.20
C ASP A 631 -10.96 -24.47 -16.92
N ASP A 632 -9.96 -25.36 -16.81
CA ASP A 632 -9.98 -26.73 -17.28
C ASP A 632 -10.18 -27.72 -16.13
N ILE A 633 -11.30 -28.41 -16.13
CA ILE A 633 -11.56 -29.45 -15.13
C ILE A 633 -10.61 -30.65 -15.27
N GLU A 634 -10.11 -30.95 -16.47
CA GLU A 634 -9.17 -32.06 -16.69
C GLU A 634 -7.82 -31.79 -16.02
N VAL A 635 -7.38 -30.53 -16.01
CA VAL A 635 -6.20 -30.09 -15.26
C VAL A 635 -6.42 -30.32 -13.77
N ALA A 636 -7.57 -29.95 -13.23
CA ALA A 636 -7.90 -30.21 -11.82
C ALA A 636 -7.97 -31.71 -11.50
N GLN A 637 -8.56 -32.53 -12.38
CA GLN A 637 -8.59 -33.98 -12.22
C GLN A 637 -7.18 -34.59 -12.19
N THR A 638 -6.28 -34.11 -13.05
CA THR A 638 -4.87 -34.52 -13.07
C THR A 638 -4.19 -34.26 -11.72
N TYR A 639 -4.43 -33.09 -11.12
CA TYR A 639 -3.86 -32.76 -9.81
C TYR A 639 -4.52 -33.50 -8.64
N ARG A 640 -5.80 -33.81 -8.74
CA ARG A 640 -6.51 -34.65 -7.76
C ARG A 640 -5.93 -36.07 -7.74
N GLY A 641 -5.50 -36.60 -8.89
CA GLY A 641 -5.01 -37.98 -9.02
C GLY A 641 -6.14 -38.99 -8.88
N ASP A 642 -5.86 -40.21 -8.40
CA ASP A 642 -6.88 -41.28 -8.34
C ASP A 642 -7.94 -41.03 -7.26
N GLN A 643 -7.55 -40.40 -6.14
CA GLN A 643 -8.44 -40.10 -5.01
C GLN A 643 -8.16 -38.72 -4.44
N GLY A 644 -9.23 -37.98 -4.10
CA GLY A 644 -9.13 -36.70 -3.43
C GLY A 644 -10.34 -35.81 -3.63
N CYS A 645 -10.08 -34.50 -3.63
CA CYS A 645 -11.11 -33.47 -3.70
C CYS A 645 -10.89 -32.59 -4.92
N ILE A 646 -11.96 -32.12 -5.54
CA ILE A 646 -11.94 -31.03 -6.52
C ILE A 646 -12.67 -29.85 -5.90
N LEU A 647 -11.98 -28.74 -5.72
CA LEU A 647 -12.63 -27.47 -5.39
C LEU A 647 -13.15 -26.86 -6.69
N HIS A 648 -14.45 -26.60 -6.74
CA HIS A 648 -15.13 -25.91 -7.83
C HIS A 648 -15.45 -24.48 -7.34
N PHE A 649 -14.99 -23.46 -8.05
CA PHE A 649 -15.14 -22.06 -7.69
C PHE A 649 -16.20 -21.45 -8.60
N HIS A 650 -17.33 -21.08 -7.99
CA HIS A 650 -18.41 -20.38 -8.67
C HIS A 650 -17.93 -19.03 -9.25
N PRO A 651 -18.49 -18.51 -10.35
CA PRO A 651 -18.00 -17.27 -10.97
C PRO A 651 -18.09 -16.06 -10.03
N SER A 652 -18.98 -16.09 -9.03
CA SER A 652 -19.04 -15.08 -7.97
C SER A 652 -17.69 -14.87 -7.26
N MET A 653 -16.88 -15.92 -7.12
CA MET A 653 -15.55 -15.85 -6.52
C MET A 653 -14.58 -15.04 -7.37
N ARG A 654 -14.64 -15.20 -8.69
CA ARG A 654 -13.81 -14.45 -9.64
C ARG A 654 -14.25 -12.99 -9.74
N ARG A 655 -15.56 -12.73 -9.64
CA ARG A 655 -16.15 -11.40 -9.73
C ARG A 655 -16.01 -10.56 -8.46
N ALA A 656 -15.84 -11.19 -7.30
CA ALA A 656 -15.67 -10.48 -6.02
C ALA A 656 -14.44 -9.55 -6.03
N LEU A 657 -14.61 -8.31 -5.58
CA LEU A 657 -13.51 -7.34 -5.45
C LEU A 657 -12.55 -7.71 -4.32
N HIS A 658 -13.07 -8.27 -3.23
CA HIS A 658 -12.34 -8.54 -2.00
C HIS A 658 -11.81 -9.98 -1.90
N ILE A 659 -11.93 -10.76 -2.98
CA ILE A 659 -11.30 -12.07 -3.16
C ILE A 659 -10.36 -11.96 -4.38
N PRO A 660 -9.15 -11.42 -4.19
CA PRO A 660 -8.27 -11.08 -5.30
C PRO A 660 -7.86 -12.31 -6.09
N SER A 661 -7.92 -12.19 -7.40
CA SER A 661 -7.53 -13.25 -8.32
C SER A 661 -7.16 -12.68 -9.68
N CYS A 662 -6.24 -13.34 -10.38
CA CYS A 662 -5.79 -12.95 -11.73
C CYS A 662 -5.38 -14.15 -12.60
N ASP A 663 -5.40 -13.97 -13.91
CA ASP A 663 -4.82 -14.85 -14.92
C ASP A 663 -3.31 -14.61 -14.95
N VAL A 664 -2.57 -15.65 -14.58
CA VAL A 664 -1.11 -15.65 -14.58
C VAL A 664 -0.54 -16.55 -15.67
N SER A 665 -1.38 -17.09 -16.55
CA SER A 665 -0.97 -18.01 -17.61
C SER A 665 0.06 -17.40 -18.55
N TRP A 666 0.10 -16.07 -18.72
CA TRP A 666 1.11 -15.38 -19.53
C TRP A 666 2.48 -15.27 -18.83
N ILE A 667 2.54 -15.37 -17.50
CA ILE A 667 3.79 -15.47 -16.72
C ILE A 667 4.18 -16.93 -16.48
N SER A 668 3.20 -17.77 -16.15
CA SER A 668 3.40 -19.18 -15.79
C SER A 668 4.09 -19.92 -16.93
N PRO A 669 5.09 -20.77 -16.65
CA PRO A 669 5.72 -21.57 -17.69
C PRO A 669 4.82 -22.71 -18.20
N PHE A 670 3.82 -23.11 -17.40
CA PHE A 670 2.91 -24.20 -17.70
C PHE A 670 1.66 -23.67 -18.42
N LYS A 671 1.82 -23.17 -19.66
CA LYS A 671 0.72 -22.54 -20.43
C LYS A 671 -0.54 -23.41 -20.56
N HIS A 672 -0.36 -24.73 -20.62
CA HIS A 672 -1.44 -25.71 -20.73
C HIS A 672 -2.30 -25.80 -19.45
N GLU A 673 -1.75 -25.50 -18.27
CA GLU A 673 -2.51 -25.47 -17.02
C GLU A 673 -3.51 -24.32 -16.96
N ARG A 674 -3.34 -23.31 -17.84
CA ARG A 674 -4.30 -22.21 -17.97
C ARG A 674 -4.56 -21.48 -16.64
N GLU A 675 -3.47 -21.35 -15.87
CA GLU A 675 -3.50 -21.03 -14.44
C GLU A 675 -4.12 -19.66 -14.10
N ILE A 676 -5.13 -19.70 -13.23
CA ILE A 676 -5.76 -18.57 -12.56
C ILE A 676 -5.41 -18.64 -11.07
N LEU A 677 -4.82 -17.57 -10.54
CA LEU A 677 -4.30 -17.53 -9.18
C LEU A 677 -5.17 -16.67 -8.28
N PHE A 678 -5.60 -17.22 -7.15
CA PHE A 678 -6.23 -16.50 -6.04
C PHE A 678 -5.20 -16.11 -4.98
N ALA A 679 -5.29 -14.89 -4.47
CA ALA A 679 -4.51 -14.44 -3.34
C ALA A 679 -5.00 -15.08 -2.04
N ARG A 680 -4.09 -15.27 -1.08
CA ARG A 680 -4.53 -15.54 0.30
C ARG A 680 -5.33 -14.35 0.84
N SER A 681 -6.23 -14.59 1.77
CA SER A 681 -7.04 -13.52 2.35
C SER A 681 -6.17 -12.54 3.16
N MET A 682 -6.43 -11.26 2.96
CA MET A 682 -5.81 -10.16 3.69
C MET A 682 -6.77 -9.64 4.74
N ILE A 683 -6.27 -9.38 5.94
CA ILE A 683 -7.05 -8.81 7.03
C ILE A 683 -6.61 -7.36 7.24
N TYR A 684 -7.57 -6.46 7.18
CA TYR A 684 -7.39 -5.03 7.28
C TYR A 684 -7.67 -4.58 8.73
N PRO A 685 -6.71 -4.01 9.45
CA PRO A 685 -6.87 -3.67 10.88
C PRO A 685 -8.02 -2.68 11.15
N ASP A 686 -8.43 -1.91 10.15
CA ASP A 686 -9.46 -0.89 10.20
C ASP A 686 -10.88 -1.40 9.97
N GLN A 687 -11.03 -2.60 9.43
CA GLN A 687 -12.33 -3.20 9.15
C GLN A 687 -12.82 -4.03 10.34
N ASP A 688 -14.13 -3.98 10.63
CA ASP A 688 -14.72 -4.81 11.68
C ASP A 688 -14.84 -6.28 11.24
N GLU A 689 -15.09 -7.17 12.20
CA GLU A 689 -15.21 -8.60 11.96
C GLU A 689 -16.38 -8.96 11.02
N LYS A 690 -17.48 -8.21 11.10
CA LYS A 690 -18.65 -8.43 10.24
C LYS A 690 -18.28 -8.16 8.77
N THR A 691 -17.66 -7.01 8.51
CA THR A 691 -17.23 -6.59 7.18
C THR A 691 -16.25 -7.59 6.57
N HIS A 692 -15.30 -8.11 7.35
CA HIS A 692 -14.41 -9.17 6.88
C HIS A 692 -15.16 -10.44 6.45
N LYS A 693 -16.11 -10.90 7.28
CA LYS A 693 -16.89 -12.12 7.00
C LYS A 693 -17.84 -11.96 5.82
N GLU A 694 -18.36 -10.77 5.56
CA GLU A 694 -19.31 -10.53 4.46
C GLU A 694 -18.58 -10.30 3.13
N GLN A 695 -17.48 -9.56 3.13
CA GLN A 695 -16.82 -9.13 1.90
C GLN A 695 -15.69 -10.06 1.45
N PHE A 696 -14.89 -10.61 2.37
CA PHE A 696 -13.63 -11.28 2.05
C PHE A 696 -13.71 -12.82 2.15
N ALA A 697 -14.79 -13.34 2.72
CA ALA A 697 -14.94 -14.76 2.97
C ALA A 697 -15.68 -15.47 1.83
N TRP A 698 -15.40 -16.76 1.73
CA TRP A 698 -16.12 -17.71 0.88
C TRP A 698 -16.92 -18.69 1.74
N ASN A 699 -17.97 -19.27 1.17
CA ASN A 699 -18.68 -20.43 1.72
C ASN A 699 -18.30 -21.70 0.95
N ALA A 700 -18.53 -22.86 1.57
CA ALA A 700 -18.32 -24.15 0.93
C ALA A 700 -19.53 -25.07 1.12
N LYS A 701 -19.85 -25.86 0.09
CA LYS A 701 -20.80 -26.97 0.18
C LYS A 701 -20.36 -28.14 -0.68
N VAL A 702 -20.74 -29.36 -0.30
CA VAL A 702 -20.54 -30.54 -1.14
C VAL A 702 -21.50 -30.42 -2.32
N GLU A 703 -20.94 -30.41 -3.53
CA GLU A 703 -21.68 -30.38 -4.78
C GLU A 703 -21.99 -31.79 -5.28
N SER A 704 -21.00 -32.68 -5.19
CA SER A 704 -21.13 -34.10 -5.49
C SER A 704 -20.08 -34.92 -4.75
N GLU A 705 -20.35 -36.19 -4.50
CA GLU A 705 -19.41 -37.08 -3.84
C GLU A 705 -19.62 -38.52 -4.33
N ASP A 706 -18.53 -39.17 -4.72
CA ASP A 706 -18.47 -40.60 -5.03
C ASP A 706 -17.35 -41.29 -4.22
N GLU A 707 -17.13 -42.59 -4.45
CA GLU A 707 -16.13 -43.38 -3.74
C GLU A 707 -14.71 -42.79 -3.82
N TYR A 708 -14.37 -42.10 -4.91
CA TYR A 708 -13.02 -41.66 -5.25
C TYR A 708 -12.83 -40.14 -5.18
N THR A 709 -13.89 -39.36 -5.46
CA THR A 709 -13.83 -37.91 -5.61
C THR A 709 -14.92 -37.24 -4.80
N GLN A 710 -14.53 -36.16 -4.11
CA GLN A 710 -15.46 -35.21 -3.51
C GLN A 710 -15.33 -33.87 -4.25
N MET A 711 -16.44 -33.33 -4.76
CA MET A 711 -16.48 -32.01 -5.38
C MET A 711 -17.09 -31.00 -4.43
N ILE A 712 -16.34 -29.95 -4.12
CA ILE A 712 -16.73 -28.91 -3.16
C ILE A 712 -16.92 -27.60 -3.91
N LEU A 713 -18.14 -27.06 -3.91
CA LEU A 713 -18.43 -25.75 -4.47
C LEU A 713 -18.04 -24.67 -3.46
N LEU A 714 -17.26 -23.70 -3.93
CA LEU A 714 -16.90 -22.47 -3.24
C LEU A 714 -17.64 -21.28 -3.86
N THR A 715 -18.36 -20.56 -3.02
CA THR A 715 -19.15 -19.36 -3.38
C THR A 715 -18.71 -18.17 -2.54
N TRP A 716 -18.94 -16.96 -3.05
CA TRP A 716 -18.67 -15.75 -2.27
C TRP A 716 -19.77 -15.59 -1.20
N VAL A 717 -19.42 -15.24 0.04
CA VAL A 717 -20.42 -15.08 1.12
C VAL A 717 -21.51 -14.08 0.73
N LYS A 718 -21.15 -12.95 0.11
CA LYS A 718 -22.16 -11.96 -0.34
C LYS A 718 -23.07 -12.52 -1.45
N TYR A 719 -22.59 -13.43 -2.29
CA TYR A 719 -23.47 -14.11 -3.27
C TYR A 719 -24.54 -14.94 -2.54
N ASP A 720 -24.13 -15.76 -1.57
CA ASP A 720 -25.08 -16.63 -0.85
C ASP A 720 -26.06 -15.86 0.02
N GLN A 721 -25.66 -14.69 0.53
CA GLN A 721 -26.54 -13.81 1.30
C GLN A 721 -27.73 -13.28 0.51
N TYR A 722 -27.58 -13.12 -0.81
CA TYR A 722 -28.57 -12.45 -1.65
C TYR A 722 -29.22 -13.36 -2.70
N ILE A 723 -28.66 -14.54 -3.01
CA ILE A 723 -29.16 -15.43 -4.06
C ILE A 723 -30.64 -15.78 -3.86
N GLN A 724 -31.06 -16.11 -2.64
CA GLN A 724 -32.43 -16.54 -2.36
C GLN A 724 -33.45 -15.41 -2.58
N GLN A 725 -33.21 -14.23 -2.01
CA GLN A 725 -34.09 -13.05 -2.19
C GLN A 725 -34.08 -12.58 -3.65
N THR A 726 -32.91 -12.63 -4.31
CA THR A 726 -32.78 -12.30 -5.73
C THR A 726 -33.64 -13.23 -6.58
N MET A 727 -33.60 -14.54 -6.34
CA MET A 727 -34.40 -15.51 -7.08
C MET A 727 -35.89 -15.43 -6.75
N GLN A 728 -36.25 -15.17 -5.49
CA GLN A 728 -37.64 -14.93 -5.09
C GLN A 728 -38.24 -13.74 -5.85
N ILE A 729 -37.54 -12.60 -5.87
CA ILE A 729 -37.97 -11.41 -6.61
C ILE A 729 -37.96 -11.71 -8.11
N SER A 730 -36.93 -12.36 -8.64
CA SER A 730 -36.87 -12.74 -10.06
C SER A 730 -38.09 -13.58 -10.48
N ALA A 731 -38.51 -14.54 -9.66
CA ALA A 731 -39.66 -15.41 -9.91
C ALA A 731 -40.99 -14.63 -9.99
N MET A 732 -41.16 -13.58 -9.17
CA MET A 732 -42.36 -12.70 -9.22
C MET A 732 -42.54 -12.02 -10.60
N TRP A 733 -41.45 -11.83 -11.37
CA TRP A 733 -41.46 -11.30 -12.73
C TRP A 733 -41.17 -12.37 -13.81
N ASN A 734 -41.43 -13.65 -13.53
CA ASN A 734 -41.17 -14.77 -14.46
C ASN A 734 -39.72 -14.81 -14.98
N HIS A 735 -38.74 -14.47 -14.13
CA HIS A 735 -37.31 -14.44 -14.45
C HIS A 735 -36.90 -13.49 -15.60
N LYS A 736 -37.76 -12.52 -15.94
CA LYS A 736 -37.47 -11.52 -16.99
C LYS A 736 -36.50 -10.42 -16.54
N LEU A 737 -36.34 -10.25 -15.23
CA LEU A 737 -35.42 -9.27 -14.64
C LEU A 737 -34.01 -9.85 -14.54
N ASP A 738 -33.03 -8.99 -14.77
CA ASP A 738 -31.61 -9.32 -14.59
C ASP A 738 -31.30 -9.51 -13.09
N ALA A 739 -30.65 -10.63 -12.75
CA ALA A 739 -30.36 -10.98 -11.36
C ALA A 739 -29.38 -9.98 -10.70
N ASN A 740 -28.42 -9.44 -11.46
CA ASN A 740 -27.49 -8.45 -10.93
C ASN A 740 -28.15 -7.09 -10.72
N LEU A 741 -29.16 -6.72 -11.51
CA LEU A 741 -29.99 -5.54 -11.24
C LEU A 741 -30.75 -5.70 -9.92
N ILE A 742 -31.44 -6.83 -9.71
CA ILE A 742 -32.18 -7.09 -8.46
C ILE A 742 -31.21 -7.04 -7.28
N PHE A 743 -30.07 -7.70 -7.38
CA PHE A 743 -29.01 -7.66 -6.37
C PHE A 743 -28.54 -6.25 -6.06
N ALA A 744 -28.25 -5.44 -7.08
CA ALA A 744 -27.78 -4.07 -6.89
C ALA A 744 -28.79 -3.22 -6.11
N ILE A 745 -30.09 -3.42 -6.34
CA ILE A 745 -31.16 -2.73 -5.61
C ILE A 745 -31.32 -3.29 -4.19
N LEU A 746 -31.26 -4.62 -4.01
CA LEU A 746 -31.29 -5.25 -2.69
C LEU A 746 -30.14 -4.76 -1.81
N ASP A 747 -28.92 -4.69 -2.37
CA ASP A 747 -27.73 -4.21 -1.65
C ASP A 747 -27.89 -2.75 -1.21
N GLN A 748 -28.51 -1.91 -2.04
CA GLN A 748 -28.75 -0.50 -1.72
C GLN A 748 -29.87 -0.28 -0.72
N THR A 749 -30.91 -1.12 -0.75
CA THR A 749 -32.03 -1.05 0.19
C THR A 749 -31.75 -1.80 1.49
N TYR A 750 -30.51 -2.26 1.72
CA TYR A 750 -30.11 -3.07 2.88
C TYR A 750 -30.99 -4.31 3.05
N ASN A 751 -31.22 -5.03 1.94
CA ASN A 751 -32.01 -6.26 1.86
C ASN A 751 -33.50 -6.07 2.22
N ARG A 752 -34.06 -4.88 2.00
CA ARG A 752 -35.49 -4.60 2.19
C ARG A 752 -36.28 -4.96 0.92
N ILE A 753 -36.87 -6.16 0.94
CA ILE A 753 -37.57 -6.76 -0.20
C ILE A 753 -38.72 -5.87 -0.70
N GLU A 754 -39.55 -5.33 0.18
CA GLU A 754 -40.70 -4.47 -0.20
C GLU A 754 -40.26 -3.21 -0.95
N GLN A 755 -39.24 -2.51 -0.44
CA GLN A 755 -38.68 -1.32 -1.08
C GLN A 755 -38.02 -1.66 -2.42
N THR A 756 -37.41 -2.83 -2.53
CA THR A 756 -36.84 -3.32 -3.79
C THR A 756 -37.93 -3.57 -4.83
N ILE A 757 -39.04 -4.21 -4.44
CA ILE A 757 -40.19 -4.48 -5.31
C ILE A 757 -40.82 -3.19 -5.80
N GLU A 758 -41.01 -2.21 -4.92
CA GLU A 758 -41.53 -0.88 -5.26
C GLU A 758 -40.63 -0.20 -6.30
N LEU A 759 -39.32 -0.11 -6.02
CA LEU A 759 -38.38 0.54 -6.92
C LEU A 759 -38.23 -0.17 -8.27
N LEU A 760 -38.28 -1.51 -8.28
CA LEU A 760 -38.28 -2.31 -9.52
C LEU A 760 -39.56 -2.07 -10.35
N SER A 761 -40.71 -1.92 -9.69
CA SER A 761 -41.98 -1.65 -10.37
C SER A 761 -41.94 -0.29 -11.06
N ASP A 762 -41.51 0.75 -10.34
CA ASP A 762 -41.34 2.10 -10.88
C ASP A 762 -40.33 2.14 -12.03
N PHE A 763 -39.24 1.38 -11.89
CA PHE A 763 -38.22 1.27 -12.93
C PHE A 763 -38.75 0.58 -14.18
N GLU A 764 -39.45 -0.54 -14.07
CA GLU A 764 -40.00 -1.24 -15.23
C GLU A 764 -41.09 -0.40 -15.93
N GLU A 765 -41.94 0.33 -15.20
CA GLU A 765 -42.88 1.28 -15.79
C GLU A 765 -42.14 2.38 -16.58
N TRP A 766 -41.12 3.00 -15.97
CA TRP A 766 -40.29 4.01 -16.64
C TRP A 766 -39.59 3.43 -17.88
N LYS A 767 -39.09 2.20 -17.82
CA LYS A 767 -38.38 1.53 -18.91
C LYS A 767 -39.28 1.16 -20.08
N MET A 768 -40.59 1.01 -19.87
CA MET A 768 -41.56 0.74 -20.95
C MET A 768 -41.85 1.98 -21.82
N GLN A 769 -41.51 3.18 -21.35
CA GLN A 769 -41.62 4.39 -22.15
C GLN A 769 -40.61 4.34 -23.32
N SER A 770 -41.10 4.40 -24.56
CA SER A 770 -40.33 4.10 -25.78
C SER A 770 -39.06 4.95 -25.96
N ASN A 771 -39.07 6.19 -25.46
CA ASN A 771 -37.94 7.11 -25.57
C ASN A 771 -36.73 6.70 -24.71
N ASN A 772 -36.93 6.01 -23.58
CA ASN A 772 -35.87 5.77 -22.60
C ASN A 772 -34.87 4.71 -23.08
N LYS A 773 -35.36 3.61 -23.67
CA LYS A 773 -34.49 2.60 -24.30
C LYS A 773 -33.71 3.17 -25.48
N LYS A 774 -34.34 4.02 -26.30
CA LYS A 774 -33.68 4.67 -27.43
C LYS A 774 -32.55 5.60 -26.97
N ASN A 775 -32.81 6.44 -25.97
CA ASN A 775 -31.81 7.31 -25.34
C ASN A 775 -30.63 6.50 -24.77
N TYR A 776 -30.90 5.33 -24.17
CA TYR A 776 -29.84 4.43 -23.73
C TYR A 776 -29.00 3.89 -24.88
N GLU A 777 -29.61 3.39 -25.96
CA GLU A 777 -28.86 2.86 -27.12
C GLU A 777 -27.94 3.91 -27.75
N GLU A 778 -28.34 5.19 -27.76
CA GLU A 778 -27.49 6.32 -28.20
C GLU A 778 -26.23 6.51 -27.33
N LYS A 779 -26.31 6.18 -26.03
CA LYS A 779 -25.21 6.35 -25.04
C LYS A 779 -24.52 5.05 -24.63
N LYS A 780 -25.00 3.89 -25.09
CA LYS A 780 -24.52 2.56 -24.69
C LYS A 780 -23.01 2.39 -24.80
N ASN A 781 -22.41 2.88 -25.87
CA ASN A 781 -20.97 2.81 -26.08
C ASN A 781 -20.16 3.62 -25.05
N GLU A 782 -20.75 4.67 -24.46
CA GLU A 782 -20.13 5.45 -23.39
C GLU A 782 -20.04 4.62 -22.10
N PHE A 783 -21.12 3.92 -21.75
CA PHE A 783 -21.15 2.97 -20.62
C PHE A 783 -20.15 1.81 -20.82
N ILE A 784 -20.09 1.23 -22.02
CA ILE A 784 -19.16 0.13 -22.30
C ILE A 784 -17.70 0.57 -22.17
N LYS A 785 -17.33 1.75 -22.71
CA LYS A 785 -16.00 2.34 -22.52
C LYS A 785 -15.65 2.58 -21.05
N ARG A 786 -16.67 2.63 -20.19
CA ARG A 786 -16.58 2.80 -18.75
C ARG A 786 -16.71 1.49 -17.96
N ARG A 787 -16.55 0.34 -18.64
CA ARG A 787 -16.64 -1.03 -18.08
C ARG A 787 -18.02 -1.42 -17.57
N CYS A 788 -19.05 -0.65 -17.89
CA CYS A 788 -20.42 -0.96 -17.47
C CYS A 788 -21.07 -1.92 -18.49
N CYS A 789 -20.73 -3.20 -18.40
CA CYS A 789 -21.19 -4.24 -19.33
C CYS A 789 -22.67 -4.64 -19.16
N ASN A 790 -23.25 -4.47 -17.96
CA ASN A 790 -24.63 -4.85 -17.69
C ASN A 790 -25.63 -3.76 -18.14
N HIS A 791 -26.36 -4.02 -19.22
CA HIS A 791 -27.33 -3.08 -19.80
C HIS A 791 -28.50 -2.74 -18.88
N HIS A 792 -28.93 -3.66 -18.02
CA HIS A 792 -30.04 -3.43 -17.08
C HIS A 792 -29.63 -2.46 -15.96
N ILE A 793 -28.43 -2.64 -15.40
CA ILE A 793 -27.84 -1.71 -14.43
C ILE A 793 -27.63 -0.33 -15.07
N ASN A 794 -27.19 -0.28 -16.33
CA ASN A 794 -27.01 0.98 -17.05
C ASN A 794 -28.33 1.74 -17.22
N LEU A 795 -29.40 1.09 -17.66
CA LEU A 795 -30.74 1.69 -17.75
C LEU A 795 -31.23 2.16 -16.38
N PHE A 796 -31.05 1.34 -15.35
CA PHE A 796 -31.43 1.68 -13.98
C PHE A 796 -30.66 2.91 -13.47
N SER A 797 -29.38 3.05 -13.80
CA SER A 797 -28.59 4.22 -13.44
C SER A 797 -29.09 5.53 -14.05
N ILE A 798 -29.71 5.46 -15.24
CA ILE A 798 -30.34 6.62 -15.87
C ILE A 798 -31.63 6.96 -15.12
N PHE A 799 -32.47 5.95 -14.86
CA PHE A 799 -33.73 6.10 -14.13
C PHE A 799 -33.55 6.79 -12.77
N ILE A 800 -32.65 6.29 -11.92
CA ILE A 800 -32.43 6.87 -10.58
C ILE A 800 -31.92 8.31 -10.64
N ALA A 801 -31.15 8.66 -11.67
CA ALA A 801 -30.62 10.02 -11.84
C ALA A 801 -31.74 10.98 -12.29
N GLU A 802 -32.61 10.54 -13.21
CA GLU A 802 -33.77 11.32 -13.66
C GLU A 802 -34.79 11.54 -12.54
N ARG A 803 -34.97 10.54 -11.66
CA ARG A 803 -35.86 10.64 -10.49
C ARG A 803 -35.24 11.39 -9.31
N GLY A 804 -33.95 11.73 -9.37
CA GLY A 804 -33.24 12.38 -8.27
C GLY A 804 -32.98 11.47 -7.05
N TYR A 805 -33.07 10.15 -7.21
CA TYR A 805 -32.73 9.18 -6.16
C TYR A 805 -31.22 9.04 -5.96
N SER A 806 -30.42 9.46 -6.95
CA SER A 806 -28.96 9.46 -6.88
C SER A 806 -28.42 10.85 -7.19
N GLN A 807 -27.46 11.28 -6.38
CA GLN A 807 -26.67 12.49 -6.64
C GLN A 807 -25.56 12.26 -7.69
N TYR A 808 -25.32 11.00 -8.09
CA TYR A 808 -24.29 10.61 -9.04
C TYR A 808 -24.83 10.62 -10.46
N LYS A 809 -23.95 10.89 -11.43
CA LYS A 809 -24.34 10.73 -12.84
C LYS A 809 -24.57 9.25 -13.17
N PRO A 810 -25.41 8.93 -14.16
CA PRO A 810 -25.73 7.55 -14.53
C PRO A 810 -24.50 6.66 -14.72
N ILE A 811 -23.53 7.13 -15.50
CA ILE A 811 -22.30 6.37 -15.80
C ILE A 811 -21.43 6.19 -14.55
N GLU A 812 -21.30 7.23 -13.72
CA GLU A 812 -20.52 7.17 -12.47
C GLU A 812 -21.10 6.09 -11.55
N TYR A 813 -22.43 6.10 -11.36
CA TYR A 813 -23.16 5.12 -10.57
C TYR A 813 -23.06 3.70 -11.14
N ALA A 814 -23.29 3.51 -12.43
CA ALA A 814 -23.19 2.20 -13.07
C ALA A 814 -21.76 1.61 -12.97
N THR A 815 -20.74 2.48 -13.06
CA THR A 815 -19.34 2.06 -12.90
C THR A 815 -19.06 1.60 -11.46
N LEU A 816 -19.54 2.34 -10.45
CA LEU A 816 -19.37 1.96 -9.04
C LEU A 816 -19.99 0.58 -8.75
N ILE A 817 -21.20 0.33 -9.25
CA ILE A 817 -21.85 -0.98 -9.06
C ILE A 817 -21.06 -2.08 -9.77
N THR A 818 -20.77 -1.89 -11.04
CA THR A 818 -20.20 -2.96 -11.88
C THR A 818 -18.77 -3.30 -11.48
N VAL A 819 -17.92 -2.29 -11.31
CA VAL A 819 -16.48 -2.47 -11.07
C VAL A 819 -16.16 -2.63 -9.58
N CYS A 820 -16.89 -1.93 -8.70
CA CYS A 820 -16.50 -1.83 -7.29
C CYS A 820 -17.37 -2.68 -6.35
N ASN A 821 -18.69 -2.74 -6.57
CA ASN A 821 -19.57 -3.59 -5.75
C ASN A 821 -19.66 -5.04 -6.27
N SER A 822 -19.12 -5.28 -7.47
CA SER A 822 -19.18 -6.54 -8.20
C SER A 822 -20.60 -6.93 -8.63
N VAL A 823 -20.70 -7.76 -9.67
CA VAL A 823 -21.97 -8.32 -10.19
C VAL A 823 -21.96 -9.84 -10.03
N PRO A 824 -22.34 -10.40 -8.87
CA PRO A 824 -21.97 -11.77 -8.52
C PRO A 824 -22.74 -12.87 -9.28
N PHE A 825 -23.85 -12.55 -9.95
CA PHE A 825 -24.73 -13.53 -10.60
C PHE A 825 -24.39 -13.73 -12.08
N VAL A 826 -24.46 -14.97 -12.54
CA VAL A 826 -24.32 -15.39 -13.94
C VAL A 826 -25.62 -15.95 -14.48
N GLU A 827 -25.75 -16.09 -15.80
CA GLU A 827 -27.01 -16.56 -16.40
C GLU A 827 -27.43 -17.95 -15.90
N LYS A 828 -26.46 -18.82 -15.60
CA LYS A 828 -26.69 -20.17 -15.05
C LYS A 828 -27.41 -20.16 -13.70
N ASP A 829 -27.26 -19.10 -12.89
CA ASP A 829 -27.86 -19.01 -11.56
C ASP A 829 -29.39 -19.04 -11.60
N LYS A 830 -30.00 -18.60 -12.71
CA LYS A 830 -31.46 -18.64 -12.89
C LYS A 830 -32.03 -20.06 -12.93
N TYR A 831 -31.19 -21.04 -13.22
CA TYR A 831 -31.58 -22.44 -13.38
C TYR A 831 -31.19 -23.31 -12.18
N ASN A 832 -30.44 -22.76 -11.21
CA ASN A 832 -30.12 -23.43 -9.97
C ASN A 832 -31.38 -23.49 -9.09
N LYS A 833 -32.06 -24.66 -9.11
CA LYS A 833 -33.19 -24.97 -8.23
C LYS A 833 -32.72 -25.44 -6.86
#